data_AF-H9F0R0-F1
#
_entry.id   AF-H9F0R0-F1
#
_cell.length_a   1.000
_cell.length_b   1.000
_cell.length_c   1.000
_cell.angle_alpha   90.00
_cell.angle_beta   90.00
_cell.angle_gamma   90.00
#
_symmetry.space_group_name_H-M   'P 1'
#
loop_
_entity.id
_entity.type
_entity.pdbx_description
1 polymer ?
#
loop_
_entity_poly.entity_id
_entity_poly.type
_entity_poly.pdbx_seq_one_letter_code
_entity_poly.pdbx_strand_id
1 'polypeptide(L)'
;MEDGKPVWAPHPTDGFQMGNIVDIGPDSLTIEPLNQKGKTFLALINQVFPAEEDSKKDVEDNCSLMYLNEATLLHNIKVRYSKDRIYTYVANILIAVNPYFDIPKIYSSETIKSYQGKSLGTRPPHVFAIADKAFRDMKVLKMSQSIIVSGESGAGKTENTKFVLRYLTESYGTGQDIDDRIVEANPLLEAFGNAKTVRNNNSSRFGKFVEIHFNEKNSVVGGFVSHYLLEKSRICVQGKEERNYHIFYRLCAGASEDIREKLHLSSPDNFRYLNRGCTRYFANKETDKQILQNRKSPEYLKAGSMKDPLLDDHGDFIRMCTAMKKIGLDDEEKLDLFRVVAGVLHLGNIDFEEAGSTSGGCNLKNKSAQSLECCAELLGLDQDDLRVSLTTRVMLTTAGGTKGTVIKVPLKVEQANNARDALAKTVYSHLFDHVVNRVNQCFPFETSSYFIGVLDIAGFEYFEHNSYEQFCINYCNEKLQQFFNERILKEEQELYQKEGLGVNEVHYVDNQDCIDLIEAKLVGILDILDEENRLPQPSDQHFTSAVHQKHKDHFRLTIPRKSKLAVHRNIRDDEGFIIRHFAGAVCYETTQFVEKNNDALHMSLESLICESRDKFIRELFESSTNNNKDTKQKAGKLSFISVGNKFKTQLNLLLDKLRSTGASFIRCIKPNLKMTSHHFEGAQILSQLQCSGMVSVLDLMQGGFPSRASFHELYNMYKKYMPDKLARLDPRLFCKALFKALGLNENDYKFGLTKVFFRPGKFAEFDQIMKSDPDHLAELVKRVNHWLTCSRWKKVQWCSLSVIKLKNKIKYRAEACIKMQKTIRMWLCKRRHKPRIDGLVKVGTLKKRLDKFNEVVSVLKDGKPEMNKQIKDLEISIDALMAKIKSTMMTREQIQKEYDALVKSSEQLLSALQKKKQQEEEAERLRRIQEEMEKERKRREEDEKRRRKEEEERRMKLEMEAKRKQEEEERKKREDDEKRIQAEVEAQLARQKEEESQQQAVLEQERRDRELALRIAQSEAELISDEAQADLALRRNDGTRPKMTP
;
A
#
# COMPACT_ATOMS: atom_id res chain seq x y z
N MET A 1 5.93 16.17 10.52
CA MET A 1 6.24 16.74 9.19
C MET A 1 7.56 17.48 9.34
N GLU A 2 8.50 17.31 8.42
CA GLU A 2 9.76 18.08 8.43
C GLU A 2 9.51 19.46 7.80
N ASP A 3 10.16 20.52 8.31
CA ASP A 3 10.00 21.88 7.80
C ASP A 3 10.37 21.99 6.32
N GLY A 4 9.51 22.61 5.52
CA GLY A 4 9.75 22.92 4.11
C GLY A 4 9.40 21.82 3.09
N LYS A 5 8.88 20.66 3.53
CA LYS A 5 8.37 19.63 2.60
C LYS A 5 6.94 19.94 2.13
N PRO A 6 6.59 19.66 0.86
CA PRO A 6 5.24 19.85 0.35
C PRO A 6 4.26 18.88 1.03
N VAL A 7 3.03 19.34 1.22
CA VAL A 7 1.91 18.60 1.80
C VAL A 7 0.70 18.63 0.87
N TRP A 8 -0.15 17.63 0.98
CA TRP A 8 -1.47 17.62 0.38
C TRP A 8 -2.46 18.37 1.25
N ALA A 9 -3.16 19.33 0.64
CA ALA A 9 -4.19 20.13 1.29
C ALA A 9 -5.48 20.10 0.47
N PRO A 10 -6.66 20.25 1.10
CA PRO A 10 -7.94 20.07 0.43
C PRO A 10 -8.17 21.10 -0.69
N HIS A 11 -8.75 20.64 -1.80
CA HIS A 11 -9.14 21.47 -2.95
C HIS A 11 -10.56 21.09 -3.42
N PRO A 12 -11.47 22.04 -3.65
CA PRO A 12 -12.89 21.75 -3.90
C PRO A 12 -13.17 20.95 -5.19
N THR A 13 -12.35 21.09 -6.24
CA THR A 13 -12.54 20.36 -7.50
C THR A 13 -11.63 19.14 -7.62
N ASP A 14 -10.41 19.25 -7.12
CA ASP A 14 -9.35 18.26 -7.35
C ASP A 14 -9.26 17.25 -6.20
N GLY A 15 -10.04 17.46 -5.14
CA GLY A 15 -9.94 16.74 -3.88
C GLY A 15 -8.77 17.24 -3.05
N PHE A 16 -7.55 17.11 -3.59
CA PHE A 16 -6.32 17.60 -2.97
C PHE A 16 -5.44 18.35 -3.97
N GLN A 17 -4.67 19.31 -3.44
CA GLN A 17 -3.62 20.03 -4.14
C GLN A 17 -2.35 20.08 -3.28
N MET A 18 -1.18 20.21 -3.90
CA MET A 18 0.06 20.39 -3.14
C MET A 18 0.20 21.83 -2.65
N GLY A 19 0.65 21.99 -1.40
CA GLY A 19 1.02 23.27 -0.82
C GLY A 19 2.12 23.14 0.24
N ASN A 20 2.60 24.27 0.72
CA ASN A 20 3.54 24.35 1.83
C ASN A 20 2.84 24.94 3.05
N ILE A 21 3.19 24.46 4.25
CA ILE A 21 2.71 25.02 5.51
C ILE A 21 3.48 26.32 5.78
N VAL A 22 2.74 27.41 5.99
CA VAL A 22 3.31 28.74 6.28
C VAL A 22 3.18 29.06 7.77
N ASP A 23 2.05 28.71 8.39
CA ASP A 23 1.77 28.97 9.80
C ASP A 23 0.95 27.83 10.42
N ILE A 24 1.14 27.59 11.71
CA ILE A 24 0.55 26.47 12.47
C ILE A 24 -0.23 27.03 13.66
N GLY A 25 -1.55 26.97 13.57
CA GLY A 25 -2.46 27.24 14.68
C GLY A 25 -2.76 25.97 15.51
N PRO A 26 -3.61 26.10 16.56
CA PRO A 26 -3.94 24.98 17.44
C PRO A 26 -4.70 23.83 16.76
N ASP A 27 -5.69 24.15 15.91
CA ASP A 27 -6.51 23.17 15.18
C ASP A 27 -6.44 23.32 13.65
N SER A 28 -5.69 24.32 13.17
CA SER A 28 -5.67 24.70 11.76
C SER A 28 -4.27 25.10 11.28
N LEU A 29 -4.03 24.93 9.99
CA LEU A 29 -2.79 25.19 9.28
C LEU A 29 -3.07 26.20 8.17
N THR A 30 -2.17 27.18 8.01
CA THR A 30 -2.19 28.09 6.87
C THR A 30 -1.34 27.51 5.76
N ILE A 31 -1.98 27.17 4.64
CA ILE A 31 -1.34 26.51 3.50
C ILE A 31 -1.20 27.49 2.33
N GLU A 32 -0.01 27.54 1.73
CA GLU A 32 0.25 28.18 0.44
C GLU A 32 0.31 27.12 -0.68
N PRO A 33 -0.60 27.11 -1.66
CA PRO A 33 -0.55 26.20 -2.79
C PRO A 33 0.68 26.43 -3.68
N LEU A 34 1.33 25.35 -4.13
CA LEU A 34 2.48 25.43 -5.05
C LEU A 34 2.12 26.06 -6.40
N ASN A 35 0.88 25.88 -6.86
CA ASN A 35 0.39 26.36 -8.15
C ASN A 35 -0.06 27.83 -8.12
N GLN A 36 -0.31 28.41 -6.93
CA GLN A 36 -0.83 29.77 -6.75
C GLN A 36 -0.05 30.49 -5.65
N LYS A 37 1.22 30.83 -5.94
CA LYS A 37 2.09 31.57 -5.01
C LYS A 37 1.42 32.89 -4.58
N GLY A 38 1.42 33.16 -3.27
CA GLY A 38 0.83 34.36 -2.67
C GLY A 38 -0.65 34.27 -2.28
N LYS A 39 -1.35 33.16 -2.56
CA LYS A 39 -2.71 32.92 -2.05
C LYS A 39 -2.67 31.88 -0.94
N THR A 40 -2.94 32.28 0.28
CA THR A 40 -3.04 31.34 1.41
C THR A 40 -4.50 30.98 1.70
N PHE A 41 -4.71 29.78 2.24
CA PHE A 41 -5.99 29.37 2.78
C PHE A 41 -5.80 28.56 4.06
N LEU A 42 -6.86 28.50 4.87
CA LEU A 42 -6.85 27.80 6.14
C LEU A 42 -7.38 26.36 5.92
N ALA A 43 -6.65 25.37 6.43
CA ALA A 43 -7.05 23.96 6.43
C ALA A 43 -6.98 23.38 7.84
N LEU A 44 -7.84 22.44 8.19
CA LEU A 44 -7.76 21.74 9.49
C LEU A 44 -6.58 20.77 9.50
N ILE A 45 -5.97 20.54 10.67
CA ILE A 45 -4.81 19.64 10.81
C ILE A 45 -5.13 18.23 10.30
N ASN A 46 -6.34 17.72 10.56
CA ASN A 46 -6.78 16.39 10.14
C ASN A 46 -7.10 16.26 8.64
N GLN A 47 -7.04 17.36 7.88
CA GLN A 47 -7.28 17.39 6.42
C GLN A 47 -5.99 17.61 5.62
N VAL A 48 -4.85 17.77 6.29
CA VAL A 48 -3.55 17.98 5.66
C VAL A 48 -2.71 16.72 5.79
N PHE A 49 -2.23 16.21 4.65
CA PHE A 49 -1.53 14.94 4.59
C PHE A 49 -0.11 15.12 4.04
N PRO A 50 0.87 14.29 4.47
CA PRO A 50 2.19 14.29 3.88
C PRO A 50 2.14 13.85 2.41
N ALA A 51 2.96 14.49 1.57
CA ALA A 51 3.13 14.13 0.16
C ALA A 51 4.43 13.34 -0.06
N GLU A 52 4.47 12.58 -1.15
CA GLU A 52 5.69 11.90 -1.60
C GLU A 52 6.71 12.92 -2.13
N GLU A 53 8.01 12.62 -1.99
CA GLU A 53 9.08 13.48 -2.52
C GLU A 53 9.07 13.54 -4.06
N ASP A 54 8.76 12.42 -4.72
CA ASP A 54 8.59 12.34 -6.16
C ASP A 54 7.10 12.22 -6.54
N SER A 55 6.53 13.34 -6.97
CA SER A 55 5.12 13.43 -7.39
C SER A 55 4.85 12.86 -8.79
N LYS A 56 5.86 12.48 -9.58
CA LYS A 56 5.68 11.91 -10.94
C LYS A 56 5.68 10.38 -10.95
N LYS A 57 6.21 9.77 -9.90
CA LYS A 57 6.23 8.33 -9.71
C LYS A 57 4.81 7.79 -9.49
N ASP A 58 4.55 6.63 -10.09
CA ASP A 58 3.37 5.82 -9.78
C ASP A 58 3.79 4.43 -9.27
N VAL A 59 2.91 3.81 -8.49
CA VAL A 59 3.11 2.46 -7.95
C VAL A 59 1.94 1.56 -8.31
N GLU A 60 2.23 0.28 -8.57
CA GLU A 60 1.23 -0.72 -8.93
C GLU A 60 0.36 -1.15 -7.75
N ASP A 61 0.95 -1.24 -6.56
CA ASP A 61 0.28 -1.48 -5.28
C ASP A 61 0.47 -0.27 -4.37
N ASN A 62 -0.64 0.35 -3.94
CA ASN A 62 -0.62 1.52 -3.07
C ASN A 62 0.03 1.24 -1.71
N CYS A 63 0.13 -0.03 -1.30
CA CYS A 63 0.89 -0.37 -0.10
C CYS A 63 2.41 -0.16 -0.25
N SER A 64 2.90 0.14 -1.45
CA SER A 64 4.31 0.48 -1.73
C SER A 64 4.62 1.97 -1.62
N LEU A 65 3.62 2.81 -1.33
CA LEU A 65 3.82 4.25 -1.08
C LEU A 65 4.57 4.48 0.23
N MET A 66 5.33 5.59 0.33
CA MET A 66 5.97 5.97 1.59
C MET A 66 4.95 6.44 2.61
N TYR A 67 3.97 7.23 2.15
CA TYR A 67 2.86 7.72 2.95
C TYR A 67 1.56 7.14 2.40
N LEU A 68 0.91 6.28 3.19
CA LEU A 68 -0.37 5.67 2.84
C LEU A 68 -1.52 6.55 3.36
N ASN A 69 -2.02 7.47 2.56
CA ASN A 69 -3.17 8.29 2.93
C ASN A 69 -4.11 8.48 1.73
N GLU A 70 -5.28 9.06 1.97
CA GLU A 70 -6.28 9.25 0.91
C GLU A 70 -5.81 10.19 -0.21
N ALA A 71 -4.95 11.17 0.11
CA ALA A 71 -4.42 12.09 -0.89
C ALA A 71 -3.37 11.44 -1.80
N THR A 72 -2.45 10.64 -1.23
CA THR A 72 -1.45 9.89 -2.02
C THR A 72 -2.10 8.77 -2.84
N LEU A 73 -3.15 8.12 -2.31
CA LEU A 73 -3.97 7.16 -3.06
C LEU A 73 -4.64 7.83 -4.27
N LEU A 74 -5.33 8.96 -4.07
CA LEU A 74 -5.97 9.71 -5.14
C LEU A 74 -4.97 10.15 -6.20
N HIS A 75 -3.81 10.67 -5.78
CA HIS A 75 -2.76 11.12 -6.67
C HIS A 75 -2.14 9.96 -7.47
N ASN A 76 -1.85 8.82 -6.83
CA ASN A 76 -1.32 7.65 -7.53
C ASN A 76 -2.31 7.17 -8.62
N ILE A 77 -3.60 7.09 -8.29
CA ILE A 77 -4.64 6.73 -9.27
C ILE A 77 -4.70 7.77 -10.41
N LYS A 78 -4.58 9.06 -10.10
CA LYS A 78 -4.57 10.15 -11.11
C LYS A 78 -3.39 10.01 -12.08
N VAL A 79 -2.18 9.81 -11.57
CA VAL A 79 -0.97 9.63 -12.39
C VAL A 79 -1.10 8.37 -13.26
N ARG A 80 -1.60 7.27 -12.71
CA ARG A 80 -1.80 6.02 -13.47
C ARG A 80 -2.87 6.16 -14.54
N TYR A 81 -3.99 6.80 -14.24
CA TYR A 81 -5.05 7.06 -15.21
C TYR A 81 -4.56 7.93 -16.38
N SER A 82 -3.67 8.90 -16.13
CA SER A 82 -3.06 9.70 -17.21
C SER A 82 -2.14 8.91 -18.15
N LYS A 83 -1.71 7.70 -17.74
CA LYS A 83 -0.88 6.76 -18.50
C LYS A 83 -1.69 5.56 -19.02
N ASP A 84 -3.01 5.66 -19.05
CA ASP A 84 -3.96 4.59 -19.40
C ASP A 84 -3.83 3.31 -18.55
N ARG A 85 -3.25 3.42 -17.35
CA ARG A 85 -3.14 2.33 -16.38
C ARG A 85 -4.34 2.36 -15.45
N ILE A 86 -5.46 1.80 -15.90
CA ILE A 86 -6.75 1.86 -15.20
C ILE A 86 -6.85 0.96 -13.95
N TYR A 87 -5.95 0.00 -13.80
CA TYR A 87 -5.92 -0.97 -12.72
C TYR A 87 -4.81 -0.68 -11.72
N THR A 88 -5.15 -0.71 -10.44
CA THR A 88 -4.21 -0.48 -9.33
C THR A 88 -4.59 -1.33 -8.11
N TYR A 89 -3.61 -1.92 -7.43
CA TYR A 89 -3.86 -2.70 -6.22
C TYR A 89 -3.86 -1.86 -4.94
N VAL A 90 -4.63 -2.34 -3.97
CA VAL A 90 -4.43 -2.07 -2.55
C VAL A 90 -4.38 -3.43 -1.87
N ALA A 91 -3.17 -3.96 -1.68
CA ALA A 91 -2.94 -5.35 -1.27
C ALA A 91 -3.65 -6.37 -2.18
N ASN A 92 -4.72 -7.03 -1.70
CA ASN A 92 -5.49 -8.02 -2.46
C ASN A 92 -6.77 -7.47 -3.10
N ILE A 93 -7.06 -6.17 -2.94
CA ILE A 93 -8.20 -5.48 -3.53
C ILE A 93 -7.76 -4.80 -4.82
N LEU A 94 -8.56 -4.90 -5.87
CA LEU A 94 -8.32 -4.21 -7.14
C LEU A 94 -9.18 -2.95 -7.25
N ILE A 95 -8.56 -1.81 -7.51
CA ILE A 95 -9.24 -0.58 -7.94
C ILE A 95 -9.21 -0.55 -9.48
N ALA A 96 -10.38 -0.34 -10.08
CA ALA A 96 -10.56 -0.28 -11.53
C ALA A 96 -11.25 1.04 -11.91
N VAL A 97 -10.53 1.95 -12.59
CA VAL A 97 -11.09 3.23 -13.05
C VAL A 97 -11.63 3.08 -14.47
N ASN A 98 -12.87 3.49 -14.72
CA ASN A 98 -13.46 3.38 -16.06
C ASN A 98 -12.70 4.26 -17.08
N PRO A 99 -12.12 3.72 -18.17
CA PRO A 99 -11.45 4.53 -19.19
C PRO A 99 -12.42 5.33 -20.08
N TYR A 100 -13.66 4.87 -20.27
CA TYR A 100 -14.60 5.34 -21.31
C TYR A 100 -14.12 5.18 -22.76
N PHE A 101 -13.08 4.37 -23.00
CA PHE A 101 -12.64 3.95 -24.34
C PHE A 101 -11.98 2.57 -24.27
N ASP A 102 -11.86 1.90 -25.41
CA ASP A 102 -11.20 0.59 -25.50
C ASP A 102 -9.69 0.74 -25.51
N ILE A 103 -9.03 0.23 -24.47
CA ILE A 103 -7.57 0.21 -24.37
C ILE A 103 -7.02 -0.94 -25.23
N PRO A 104 -6.13 -0.67 -26.21
CA PRO A 104 -5.62 -1.70 -27.09
C PRO A 104 -4.91 -2.85 -26.35
N LYS A 105 -5.12 -4.08 -26.83
CA LYS A 105 -4.43 -5.32 -26.40
C LYS A 105 -4.66 -5.77 -24.95
N ILE A 106 -5.20 -4.95 -24.05
CA ILE A 106 -5.31 -5.28 -22.62
C ILE A 106 -6.25 -6.48 -22.35
N TYR A 107 -7.31 -6.63 -23.15
CA TYR A 107 -8.27 -7.75 -23.06
C TYR A 107 -8.12 -8.77 -24.20
N SER A 108 -6.92 -8.88 -24.79
CA SER A 108 -6.63 -9.88 -25.83
C SER A 108 -6.43 -11.28 -25.22
N SER A 109 -6.65 -12.34 -26.01
CA SER A 109 -6.40 -13.72 -25.58
C SER A 109 -4.91 -13.99 -25.33
N GLU A 110 -4.00 -13.22 -25.95
CA GLU A 110 -2.57 -13.25 -25.61
C GLU A 110 -2.34 -12.77 -24.17
N THR A 111 -2.98 -11.66 -23.80
CA THR A 111 -2.91 -11.13 -22.43
C THR A 111 -3.49 -12.13 -21.44
N ILE A 112 -4.64 -12.75 -21.72
CA ILE A 112 -5.22 -13.81 -20.88
C ILE A 112 -4.19 -14.90 -20.56
N LYS A 113 -3.55 -15.47 -21.58
CA LYS A 113 -2.50 -16.49 -21.40
C LYS A 113 -1.31 -16.00 -20.59
N SER A 114 -0.94 -14.73 -20.73
CA SER A 114 0.21 -14.15 -20.03
C SER A 114 0.04 -14.05 -18.50
N TYR A 115 -1.22 -14.02 -18.03
CA TYR A 115 -1.61 -13.93 -16.61
C TYR A 115 -1.87 -15.30 -15.97
N GLN A 116 -2.03 -16.37 -16.77
CA GLN A 116 -2.31 -17.73 -16.27
C GLN A 116 -1.23 -18.24 -15.32
N GLY A 117 -1.66 -18.62 -14.10
CA GLY A 117 -0.82 -19.16 -13.05
C GLY A 117 0.21 -18.17 -12.50
N LYS A 118 0.03 -16.86 -12.72
CA LYS A 118 0.93 -15.83 -12.24
C LYS A 118 0.47 -15.28 -10.88
N SER A 119 1.44 -15.12 -9.99
CA SER A 119 1.23 -14.54 -8.66
C SER A 119 0.90 -13.05 -8.74
N LEU A 120 0.09 -12.55 -7.82
CA LEU A 120 -0.17 -11.12 -7.68
C LEU A 120 1.15 -10.35 -7.50
N GLY A 121 1.27 -9.21 -8.17
CA GLY A 121 2.47 -8.36 -8.15
C GLY A 121 3.63 -8.80 -9.04
N THR A 122 3.58 -10.00 -9.64
CA THR A 122 4.59 -10.41 -10.65
C THR A 122 4.27 -9.88 -12.05
N ARG A 123 2.99 -9.64 -12.30
CA ARG A 123 2.45 -8.97 -13.49
C ARG A 123 1.78 -7.66 -13.04
N PRO A 124 1.66 -6.68 -13.96
CA PRO A 124 0.96 -5.44 -13.66
C PRO A 124 -0.47 -5.68 -13.14
N PRO A 125 -1.05 -4.75 -12.39
CA PRO A 125 -2.41 -4.89 -11.90
C PRO A 125 -3.41 -5.09 -13.03
N HIS A 126 -4.24 -6.12 -12.90
CA HIS A 126 -5.25 -6.45 -13.89
C HIS A 126 -6.39 -7.26 -13.28
N VAL A 127 -7.59 -7.15 -13.88
CA VAL A 127 -8.77 -7.95 -13.49
C VAL A 127 -8.53 -9.47 -13.62
N PHE A 128 -7.78 -9.87 -14.66
CA PHE A 128 -7.38 -11.26 -14.89
C PHE A 128 -6.54 -11.85 -13.76
N ALA A 129 -5.70 -11.05 -13.11
CA ALA A 129 -4.91 -11.54 -11.97
C ALA A 129 -5.78 -11.83 -10.74
N ILE A 130 -6.89 -11.10 -10.55
CA ILE A 130 -7.88 -11.41 -9.49
C ILE A 130 -8.63 -12.70 -9.83
N ALA A 131 -9.03 -12.89 -11.10
CA ALA A 131 -9.67 -14.12 -11.55
C ALA A 131 -8.73 -15.35 -11.41
N ASP A 132 -7.47 -15.21 -11.80
CA ASP A 132 -6.43 -16.25 -11.63
C ASP A 132 -6.18 -16.58 -10.16
N LYS A 133 -6.10 -15.55 -9.30
CA LYS A 133 -5.98 -15.73 -7.85
C LYS A 133 -7.16 -16.51 -7.28
N ALA A 134 -8.39 -16.15 -7.64
CA ALA A 134 -9.58 -16.86 -7.20
C ALA A 134 -9.53 -18.35 -7.63
N PHE A 135 -9.12 -18.63 -8.87
CA PHE A 135 -8.95 -20.01 -9.32
C PHE A 135 -7.88 -20.78 -8.54
N ARG A 136 -6.72 -20.17 -8.31
CA ARG A 136 -5.64 -20.79 -7.51
C ARG A 136 -6.07 -21.03 -6.07
N ASP A 137 -6.71 -20.07 -5.44
CA ASP A 137 -7.23 -20.18 -4.08
C ASP A 137 -8.27 -21.29 -3.99
N MET A 138 -9.19 -21.38 -4.96
CA MET A 138 -10.16 -22.48 -5.02
C MET A 138 -9.48 -23.85 -5.08
N LYS A 139 -8.50 -24.00 -5.99
CA LYS A 139 -7.77 -25.25 -6.22
C LYS A 139 -6.93 -25.67 -5.01
N VAL A 140 -6.26 -24.72 -4.36
CA VAL A 140 -5.33 -24.99 -3.23
C VAL A 140 -6.08 -25.14 -1.92
N LEU A 141 -7.03 -24.23 -1.63
CA LEU A 141 -7.76 -24.21 -0.36
C LEU A 141 -8.96 -25.16 -0.36
N LYS A 142 -9.34 -25.74 -1.51
CA LYS A 142 -10.52 -26.61 -1.68
C LYS A 142 -11.80 -25.94 -1.16
N MET A 143 -11.94 -24.66 -1.48
CA MET A 143 -13.05 -23.81 -1.03
C MET A 143 -13.54 -22.95 -2.19
N SER A 144 -14.86 -22.90 -2.40
CA SER A 144 -15.47 -22.04 -3.42
C SER A 144 -15.12 -20.56 -3.20
N GLN A 145 -15.12 -19.78 -4.27
CA GLN A 145 -14.72 -18.38 -4.24
C GLN A 145 -15.83 -17.48 -4.76
N SER A 146 -15.82 -16.22 -4.31
CA SER A 146 -16.66 -15.15 -4.83
C SER A 146 -15.82 -13.94 -5.20
N ILE A 147 -16.09 -13.36 -6.36
CA ILE A 147 -15.51 -12.10 -6.84
C ILE A 147 -16.63 -11.06 -6.80
N ILE A 148 -16.49 -10.08 -5.91
CA ILE A 148 -17.49 -9.04 -5.69
C ILE A 148 -17.06 -7.78 -6.42
N VAL A 149 -17.81 -7.44 -7.48
CA VAL A 149 -17.58 -6.25 -8.28
C VAL A 149 -18.54 -5.15 -7.82
N SER A 150 -18.00 -4.08 -7.27
CA SER A 150 -18.76 -3.00 -6.64
C SER A 150 -18.32 -1.63 -7.16
N GLY A 151 -19.15 -0.61 -6.94
CA GLY A 151 -18.92 0.76 -7.43
C GLY A 151 -20.21 1.42 -7.88
N GLU A 152 -20.20 2.73 -8.09
CA GLU A 152 -21.37 3.49 -8.51
C GLU A 152 -21.89 3.09 -9.90
N SER A 153 -23.11 3.51 -10.23
CA SER A 153 -23.66 3.33 -11.58
C SER A 153 -22.78 4.00 -12.65
N GLY A 154 -22.41 3.25 -13.70
CA GLY A 154 -21.50 3.71 -14.76
C GLY A 154 -20.00 3.58 -14.46
N ALA A 155 -19.61 3.00 -13.33
CA ALA A 155 -18.20 2.79 -12.97
C ALA A 155 -17.50 1.64 -13.73
N GLY A 156 -18.23 0.85 -14.54
CA GLY A 156 -17.66 -0.27 -15.31
C GLY A 156 -17.74 -1.65 -14.64
N LYS A 157 -18.68 -1.86 -13.71
CA LYS A 157 -18.87 -3.15 -13.02
C LYS A 157 -19.16 -4.30 -14.00
N THR A 158 -20.18 -4.13 -14.84
CA THR A 158 -20.61 -5.14 -15.81
C THR A 158 -19.52 -5.52 -16.81
N GLU A 159 -18.70 -4.56 -17.25
CA GLU A 159 -17.55 -4.84 -18.12
C GLU A 159 -16.47 -5.65 -17.40
N ASN A 160 -16.10 -5.30 -16.17
CA ASN A 160 -15.16 -6.09 -15.38
C ASN A 160 -15.69 -7.51 -15.13
N THR A 161 -16.99 -7.67 -14.87
CA THR A 161 -17.65 -8.98 -14.74
C THR A 161 -17.51 -9.80 -16.03
N LYS A 162 -17.75 -9.21 -17.20
CA LYS A 162 -17.53 -9.88 -18.50
C LYS A 162 -16.08 -10.34 -18.66
N PHE A 163 -15.11 -9.50 -18.30
CA PHE A 163 -13.69 -9.84 -18.38
C PHE A 163 -13.29 -10.99 -17.42
N VAL A 164 -13.84 -11.03 -16.21
CA VAL A 164 -13.62 -12.14 -15.26
C VAL A 164 -14.19 -13.44 -15.83
N LEU A 165 -15.44 -13.44 -16.29
CA LEU A 165 -16.08 -14.62 -16.84
C LEU A 165 -15.30 -15.15 -18.06
N ARG A 166 -14.93 -14.25 -18.98
CA ARG A 166 -14.11 -14.57 -20.16
C ARG A 166 -12.76 -15.15 -19.80
N TYR A 167 -12.10 -14.65 -18.76
CA TYR A 167 -10.81 -15.19 -18.32
C TYR A 167 -10.94 -16.63 -17.81
N LEU A 168 -11.96 -16.90 -16.99
CA LEU A 168 -12.18 -18.21 -16.39
C LEU A 168 -12.54 -19.27 -17.43
N THR A 169 -13.40 -18.91 -18.40
CA THR A 169 -13.79 -19.81 -19.48
C THR A 169 -12.66 -20.02 -20.49
N GLU A 170 -11.97 -18.97 -20.96
CA GLU A 170 -10.84 -19.14 -21.91
C GLU A 170 -9.62 -19.85 -21.29
N SER A 171 -9.38 -19.69 -19.98
CA SER A 171 -8.17 -20.24 -19.33
C SER A 171 -8.34 -21.65 -18.79
N TYR A 172 -9.52 -21.97 -18.26
CA TYR A 172 -9.76 -23.24 -17.55
C TYR A 172 -10.98 -23.99 -18.09
N GLY A 173 -11.59 -23.49 -19.16
CA GLY A 173 -12.53 -24.22 -19.98
C GLY A 173 -11.85 -25.27 -20.84
N THR A 174 -12.66 -26.12 -21.45
CA THR A 174 -12.17 -27.19 -22.36
C THR A 174 -12.30 -26.80 -23.83
N GLY A 175 -12.73 -25.57 -24.12
CA GLY A 175 -13.04 -25.12 -25.48
C GLY A 175 -14.35 -25.72 -26.00
N GLN A 176 -15.24 -26.13 -25.09
CA GLN A 176 -16.58 -26.58 -25.43
C GLN A 176 -17.51 -25.38 -25.64
N ASP A 177 -18.59 -25.58 -26.41
CA ASP A 177 -19.65 -24.60 -26.69
C ASP A 177 -20.24 -23.93 -25.43
N ILE A 178 -20.10 -24.56 -24.26
CA ILE A 178 -20.52 -24.05 -22.94
C ILE A 178 -19.79 -22.74 -22.58
N ASP A 179 -18.49 -22.64 -22.89
CA ASP A 179 -17.65 -21.48 -22.56
C ASP A 179 -18.12 -20.22 -23.32
N ASP A 180 -18.50 -20.39 -24.59
CA ASP A 180 -19.05 -19.33 -25.44
C ASP A 180 -20.49 -18.98 -25.03
N ARG A 181 -21.32 -19.97 -24.69
CA ARG A 181 -22.72 -19.75 -24.28
C ARG A 181 -22.85 -18.86 -23.04
N ILE A 182 -21.95 -18.97 -22.06
CA ILE A 182 -21.97 -18.12 -20.86
C ILE A 182 -21.73 -16.65 -21.23
N VAL A 183 -20.82 -16.38 -22.17
CA VAL A 183 -20.52 -15.02 -22.63
C VAL A 183 -21.66 -14.50 -23.52
N GLU A 184 -22.15 -15.33 -24.42
CA GLU A 184 -23.22 -15.04 -25.39
C GLU A 184 -24.61 -14.90 -24.76
N ALA A 185 -24.80 -15.33 -23.50
CA ALA A 185 -26.04 -15.07 -22.77
C ALA A 185 -26.20 -13.60 -22.31
N ASN A 186 -25.11 -12.83 -22.22
CA ASN A 186 -25.17 -11.46 -21.70
C ASN A 186 -26.04 -10.51 -22.54
N PRO A 187 -25.94 -10.46 -23.89
CA PRO A 187 -26.82 -9.60 -24.71
C PRO A 187 -28.31 -9.80 -24.44
N LEU A 188 -28.73 -11.04 -24.14
CA LEU A 188 -30.10 -11.37 -23.79
C LEU A 188 -30.48 -10.81 -22.42
N LEU A 189 -29.66 -11.06 -21.40
CA LEU A 189 -29.89 -10.52 -20.05
C LEU A 189 -29.87 -8.99 -20.03
N GLU A 190 -29.00 -8.35 -20.80
CA GLU A 190 -28.96 -6.90 -20.95
C GLU A 190 -30.22 -6.35 -21.64
N ALA A 191 -30.78 -7.06 -22.62
CA ALA A 191 -32.01 -6.63 -23.26
C ALA A 191 -33.17 -6.55 -22.25
N PHE A 192 -33.35 -7.57 -21.43
CA PHE A 192 -34.48 -7.67 -20.51
C PHE A 192 -34.26 -7.03 -19.13
N GLY A 193 -33.01 -6.88 -18.71
CA GLY A 193 -32.66 -6.42 -17.36
C GLY A 193 -31.89 -5.09 -17.29
N ASN A 194 -31.43 -4.54 -18.42
CA ASN A 194 -30.76 -3.24 -18.44
C ASN A 194 -31.63 -2.14 -19.05
N ALA A 195 -31.42 -0.92 -18.58
CA ALA A 195 -32.12 0.26 -19.03
C ALA A 195 -31.24 1.52 -18.99
N LYS A 196 -31.66 2.57 -19.71
CA LYS A 196 -31.04 3.89 -19.63
C LYS A 196 -31.53 4.61 -18.38
N THR A 197 -30.58 5.05 -17.55
CA THR A 197 -30.82 6.01 -16.46
C THR A 197 -30.17 7.36 -16.80
N VAL A 198 -30.32 8.34 -15.91
CA VAL A 198 -29.61 9.63 -16.03
C VAL A 198 -28.09 9.44 -15.93
N ARG A 199 -27.63 8.48 -15.12
CA ARG A 199 -26.20 8.29 -14.79
C ARG A 199 -25.46 7.25 -15.63
N ASN A 200 -26.18 6.36 -16.32
CA ASN A 200 -25.62 5.28 -17.14
C ASN A 200 -26.59 4.90 -18.26
N ASN A 201 -26.09 4.80 -19.50
CA ASN A 201 -26.89 4.42 -20.66
C ASN A 201 -27.26 2.93 -20.68
N ASN A 202 -26.42 2.05 -20.11
CA ASN A 202 -26.63 0.60 -20.01
C ASN A 202 -26.61 0.16 -18.54
N SER A 203 -27.55 0.65 -17.73
CA SER A 203 -27.60 0.35 -16.29
C SER A 203 -28.30 -0.97 -16.04
N SER A 204 -27.61 -1.93 -15.42
CA SER A 204 -28.24 -3.12 -14.85
C SER A 204 -29.25 -2.74 -13.77
N ARG A 205 -30.51 -3.15 -13.92
CA ARG A 205 -31.61 -2.88 -12.96
C ARG A 205 -32.03 -4.14 -12.20
N PHE A 206 -31.11 -5.10 -12.13
CA PHE A 206 -31.17 -6.31 -11.33
C PHE A 206 -29.74 -6.66 -10.87
N GLY A 207 -29.63 -7.34 -9.74
CA GLY A 207 -28.38 -7.96 -9.32
C GLY A 207 -28.22 -9.32 -9.98
N LYS A 208 -27.04 -9.63 -10.48
CA LYS A 208 -26.70 -10.94 -11.01
C LYS A 208 -25.54 -11.55 -10.24
N PHE A 209 -25.68 -12.82 -9.89
CA PHE A 209 -24.61 -13.65 -9.37
C PHE A 209 -24.40 -14.80 -10.34
N VAL A 210 -23.30 -14.73 -11.09
CA VAL A 210 -22.95 -15.71 -12.12
C VAL A 210 -21.92 -16.66 -11.56
N GLU A 211 -22.31 -17.92 -11.41
CA GLU A 211 -21.49 -18.98 -10.86
C GLU A 211 -20.91 -19.82 -11.98
N ILE A 212 -19.59 -19.97 -12.00
CA ILE A 212 -18.91 -20.94 -12.86
C ILE A 212 -18.56 -22.15 -12.01
N HIS A 213 -19.08 -23.31 -12.38
CA HIS A 213 -18.91 -24.55 -11.63
C HIS A 213 -17.69 -25.33 -12.15
N PHE A 214 -16.95 -25.90 -11.20
CA PHE A 214 -15.74 -26.67 -11.43
C PHE A 214 -15.87 -28.09 -10.85
N ASN A 215 -15.32 -29.07 -11.56
CA ASN A 215 -15.17 -30.44 -11.07
C ASN A 215 -13.91 -30.61 -10.21
N GLU A 216 -13.69 -31.82 -9.68
CA GLU A 216 -12.49 -32.15 -8.88
C GLU A 216 -11.17 -31.98 -9.65
N LYS A 217 -11.20 -32.05 -10.99
CA LYS A 217 -10.04 -31.78 -11.85
C LYS A 217 -9.80 -30.28 -12.08
N ASN A 218 -10.64 -29.41 -11.51
CA ASN A 218 -10.63 -27.96 -11.67
C ASN A 218 -10.86 -27.49 -13.11
N SER A 219 -11.68 -28.22 -13.87
CA SER A 219 -12.17 -27.81 -15.19
C SER A 219 -13.58 -27.26 -15.08
N VAL A 220 -13.91 -26.26 -15.90
CA VAL A 220 -15.29 -25.76 -16.02
C VAL A 220 -16.21 -26.89 -16.49
N VAL A 221 -17.35 -27.04 -15.83
CA VAL A 221 -18.40 -28.05 -16.17
C VAL A 221 -19.75 -27.43 -16.50
N GLY A 222 -19.96 -26.16 -16.18
CA GLY A 222 -21.22 -25.46 -16.44
C GLY A 222 -21.30 -24.16 -15.65
N GLY A 223 -22.47 -23.52 -15.71
CA GLY A 223 -22.71 -22.26 -15.01
C GLY A 223 -24.11 -22.17 -14.40
N PHE A 224 -24.29 -21.22 -13.50
CA PHE A 224 -25.59 -20.89 -12.93
C PHE A 224 -25.70 -19.38 -12.72
N VAL A 225 -26.76 -18.78 -13.23
CA VAL A 225 -27.08 -17.36 -13.05
C VAL A 225 -28.21 -17.26 -12.06
N SER A 226 -27.92 -16.67 -10.90
CA SER A 226 -28.93 -16.20 -9.96
C SER A 226 -29.20 -14.73 -10.19
N HIS A 227 -30.47 -14.32 -10.27
CA HIS A 227 -30.86 -12.92 -10.34
C HIS A 227 -31.58 -12.46 -9.08
N TYR A 228 -31.43 -11.18 -8.76
CA TYR A 228 -31.96 -10.55 -7.57
C TYR A 228 -32.59 -9.20 -7.93
N LEU A 229 -33.82 -8.96 -7.47
CA LEU A 229 -34.52 -7.67 -7.53
C LEU A 229 -34.50 -6.98 -8.91
N LEU A 230 -35.41 -7.39 -9.79
CA LEU A 230 -35.74 -6.62 -10.99
C LEU A 230 -36.55 -5.36 -10.61
N GLU A 231 -36.16 -4.19 -11.14
CA GLU A 231 -36.90 -2.94 -10.92
C GLU A 231 -38.26 -2.96 -11.65
N LYS A 232 -39.32 -3.34 -10.93
CA LYS A 232 -40.66 -3.53 -11.51
C LYS A 232 -41.35 -2.23 -11.94
N SER A 233 -41.15 -1.12 -11.22
CA SER A 233 -41.82 0.14 -11.53
C SER A 233 -41.45 0.68 -12.93
N ARG A 234 -40.19 0.47 -13.35
CA ARG A 234 -39.68 0.88 -14.67
C ARG A 234 -40.49 0.32 -15.83
N ILE A 235 -41.17 -0.81 -15.64
CA ILE A 235 -42.01 -1.47 -16.66
C ILE A 235 -43.17 -0.54 -17.06
N CYS A 236 -43.74 0.21 -16.13
CA CYS A 236 -44.94 1.01 -16.34
C CYS A 236 -44.69 2.53 -16.38
N VAL A 237 -43.63 3.02 -15.71
CA VAL A 237 -43.33 4.45 -15.59
C VAL A 237 -41.83 4.70 -15.51
N GLN A 238 -41.36 5.78 -16.14
CA GLN A 238 -39.97 6.19 -16.17
C GLN A 238 -39.85 7.71 -15.97
N GLY A 239 -38.68 8.18 -15.53
CA GLY A 239 -38.35 9.61 -15.54
C GLY A 239 -38.17 10.15 -16.97
N LYS A 240 -38.34 11.46 -17.15
CA LYS A 240 -38.36 12.13 -18.47
C LYS A 240 -37.15 11.82 -19.36
N GLU A 241 -35.95 11.69 -18.78
CA GLU A 241 -34.71 11.39 -19.51
C GLU A 241 -34.31 9.91 -19.45
N GLU A 242 -35.09 9.08 -18.78
CA GLU A 242 -34.83 7.66 -18.63
C GLU A 242 -35.61 6.83 -19.66
N ARG A 243 -35.23 5.56 -19.80
CA ARG A 243 -35.96 4.60 -20.64
C ARG A 243 -36.49 3.43 -19.84
N ASN A 244 -37.44 2.71 -20.43
CA ASN A 244 -37.78 1.35 -20.02
C ASN A 244 -36.62 0.38 -20.37
N TYR A 245 -36.78 -0.91 -20.10
CA TYR A 245 -35.82 -1.94 -20.49
C TYR A 245 -35.50 -1.93 -21.98
N HIS A 246 -34.26 -2.23 -22.34
CA HIS A 246 -33.78 -2.12 -23.72
C HIS A 246 -34.56 -2.97 -24.72
N ILE A 247 -35.11 -4.11 -24.30
CA ILE A 247 -35.89 -5.02 -25.16
C ILE A 247 -37.04 -4.32 -25.86
N PHE A 248 -37.76 -3.42 -25.19
CA PHE A 248 -38.88 -2.69 -25.81
C PHE A 248 -38.42 -1.83 -27.00
N TYR A 249 -37.28 -1.15 -26.83
CA TYR A 249 -36.72 -0.27 -27.86
C TYR A 249 -36.02 -1.06 -28.97
N ARG A 250 -35.26 -2.09 -28.61
CA ARG A 250 -34.59 -3.00 -29.55
C ARG A 250 -35.62 -3.71 -30.44
N LEU A 251 -36.74 -4.16 -29.87
CA LEU A 251 -37.82 -4.80 -30.62
C LEU A 251 -38.49 -3.81 -31.59
N CYS A 252 -38.84 -2.59 -31.14
CA CYS A 252 -39.41 -1.58 -32.03
C CYS A 252 -38.44 -1.13 -33.14
N ALA A 253 -37.14 -1.01 -32.85
CA ALA A 253 -36.14 -0.57 -33.81
C ALA A 253 -35.76 -1.66 -34.84
N GLY A 254 -35.55 -2.89 -34.37
CA GLY A 254 -34.95 -3.97 -35.17
C GLY A 254 -35.92 -5.03 -35.71
N ALA A 255 -37.18 -5.07 -35.27
CA ALA A 255 -38.14 -6.05 -35.78
C ALA A 255 -38.39 -5.88 -37.29
N SER A 256 -38.46 -6.99 -38.03
CA SER A 256 -38.90 -6.98 -39.44
C SER A 256 -40.35 -6.51 -39.56
N GLU A 257 -40.79 -6.10 -40.76
CA GLU A 257 -42.19 -5.72 -40.98
C GLU A 257 -43.16 -6.88 -40.72
N ASP A 258 -42.79 -8.13 -41.03
CA ASP A 258 -43.59 -9.33 -40.69
C ASP A 258 -43.79 -9.49 -39.17
N ILE A 259 -42.71 -9.35 -38.38
CA ILE A 259 -42.81 -9.40 -36.91
C ILE A 259 -43.62 -8.21 -36.38
N ARG A 260 -43.44 -7.03 -36.96
CA ARG A 260 -44.18 -5.81 -36.57
C ARG A 260 -45.69 -5.99 -36.78
N GLU A 261 -46.10 -6.55 -37.91
CA GLU A 261 -47.51 -6.82 -38.21
C GLU A 261 -48.11 -7.84 -37.25
N LYS A 262 -47.41 -8.97 -37.01
CA LYS A 262 -47.85 -10.02 -36.07
C LYS A 262 -47.98 -9.52 -34.63
N LEU A 263 -47.13 -8.59 -34.21
CA LEU A 263 -47.10 -8.07 -32.84
C LEU A 263 -47.83 -6.72 -32.69
N HIS A 264 -48.43 -6.22 -33.76
CA HIS A 264 -49.07 -4.90 -33.84
C HIS A 264 -48.19 -3.75 -33.29
N LEU A 265 -46.90 -3.78 -33.61
CA LEU A 265 -45.94 -2.79 -33.11
C LEU A 265 -46.00 -1.48 -33.92
N SER A 266 -45.70 -0.38 -33.24
CA SER A 266 -45.61 0.98 -33.79
C SER A 266 -44.45 1.75 -33.15
N SER A 267 -44.34 3.05 -33.39
CA SER A 267 -43.31 3.89 -32.77
C SER A 267 -43.51 3.99 -31.24
N PRO A 268 -42.42 4.19 -30.45
CA PRO A 268 -42.50 4.14 -28.98
C PRO A 268 -43.46 5.14 -28.33
N ASP A 269 -43.76 6.26 -29.00
CA ASP A 269 -44.68 7.29 -28.50
C ASP A 269 -46.14 6.82 -28.39
N ASN A 270 -46.52 5.79 -29.15
CA ASN A 270 -47.86 5.19 -29.11
C ASN A 270 -48.11 4.33 -27.86
N PHE A 271 -47.07 4.02 -27.06
CA PHE A 271 -47.20 3.15 -25.90
C PHE A 271 -47.03 3.92 -24.60
N ARG A 272 -48.05 3.88 -23.73
CA ARG A 272 -48.04 4.55 -22.41
C ARG A 272 -46.83 4.16 -21.56
N TYR A 273 -46.37 2.92 -21.68
CA TYR A 273 -45.23 2.40 -20.93
C TYR A 273 -43.85 2.81 -21.50
N LEU A 274 -43.80 3.59 -22.59
CA LEU A 274 -42.57 4.10 -23.18
C LEU A 274 -42.56 5.63 -23.31
N ASN A 275 -43.72 6.25 -23.56
CA ASN A 275 -43.84 7.68 -23.90
C ASN A 275 -43.75 8.65 -22.70
N ARG A 276 -43.63 8.12 -21.47
CA ARG A 276 -43.42 8.92 -20.25
C ARG A 276 -41.95 9.31 -20.06
N GLY A 277 -41.04 8.52 -20.63
CA GLY A 277 -39.60 8.78 -20.64
C GLY A 277 -39.09 9.20 -22.02
N CYS A 278 -37.83 8.88 -22.30
CA CYS A 278 -37.19 9.13 -23.59
C CYS A 278 -37.60 8.08 -24.63
N THR A 279 -38.13 8.53 -25.76
CA THR A 279 -38.59 7.66 -26.86
C THR A 279 -37.55 7.48 -27.96
N ARG A 280 -36.33 7.99 -27.77
CA ARG A 280 -35.26 7.95 -28.76
C ARG A 280 -34.53 6.59 -28.75
N TYR A 281 -33.92 6.24 -29.89
CA TYR A 281 -33.04 5.08 -30.02
C TYR A 281 -31.56 5.47 -29.93
N PHE A 282 -30.74 4.57 -29.39
CA PHE A 282 -29.29 4.62 -29.61
C PHE A 282 -28.99 4.11 -31.02
N ALA A 283 -28.31 4.92 -31.83
CA ALA A 283 -27.93 4.55 -33.18
C ALA A 283 -26.76 5.41 -33.66
N ASN A 284 -25.87 4.80 -34.44
CA ASN A 284 -24.81 5.50 -35.16
C ASN A 284 -25.31 5.99 -36.53
N LYS A 285 -24.44 6.68 -37.30
CA LYS A 285 -24.82 7.25 -38.61
C LYS A 285 -25.24 6.20 -39.66
N GLU A 286 -24.78 4.96 -39.50
CA GLU A 286 -25.06 3.86 -40.42
C GLU A 286 -26.36 3.15 -40.04
N THR A 287 -26.57 2.87 -38.76
CA THR A 287 -27.76 2.19 -38.25
C THR A 287 -29.00 3.07 -38.20
N ASP A 288 -28.87 4.39 -38.04
CA ASP A 288 -30.00 5.33 -38.16
C ASP A 288 -30.68 5.26 -39.55
N LYS A 289 -29.92 4.93 -40.61
CA LYS A 289 -30.46 4.70 -41.95
C LYS A 289 -31.23 3.38 -42.09
N GLN A 290 -30.92 2.40 -41.25
CA GLN A 290 -31.55 1.08 -41.26
C GLN A 290 -32.89 1.09 -40.49
N ILE A 291 -33.07 2.00 -39.54
CA ILE A 291 -34.31 2.17 -38.80
C ILE A 291 -35.38 2.79 -39.74
N LEU A 292 -36.47 2.05 -39.95
CA LEU A 292 -37.59 2.47 -40.80
C LEU A 292 -38.35 3.68 -40.22
N GLN A 293 -38.96 4.50 -41.10
CA GLN A 293 -39.64 5.74 -40.71
C GLN A 293 -40.84 5.51 -39.78
N ASN A 294 -41.58 4.43 -39.97
CA ASN A 294 -42.71 4.03 -39.12
C ASN A 294 -42.33 3.64 -37.69
N ARG A 295 -41.03 3.57 -37.36
CA ARG A 295 -40.52 3.31 -36.01
C ARG A 295 -40.07 4.56 -35.28
N LYS A 296 -39.82 5.65 -36.01
CA LYS A 296 -39.22 6.88 -35.46
C LYS A 296 -40.30 7.73 -34.79
N SER A 297 -40.19 7.94 -33.49
CA SER A 297 -41.09 8.82 -32.74
C SER A 297 -40.93 10.29 -33.15
N PRO A 298 -41.91 11.17 -32.86
CA PRO A 298 -41.78 12.61 -33.09
C PRO A 298 -40.57 13.23 -32.37
N GLU A 299 -40.25 12.73 -31.17
CA GLU A 299 -39.06 13.15 -30.42
C GLU A 299 -37.77 12.74 -31.15
N TYR A 300 -37.72 11.54 -31.71
CA TYR A 300 -36.59 11.06 -32.51
C TYR A 300 -36.38 11.91 -33.76
N LEU A 301 -37.45 12.25 -34.47
CA LEU A 301 -37.38 13.10 -35.67
C LEU A 301 -36.88 14.51 -35.35
N LYS A 302 -37.22 15.03 -34.16
CA LYS A 302 -36.80 16.36 -33.70
C LYS A 302 -35.36 16.42 -33.19
N ALA A 303 -34.93 15.43 -32.40
CA ALA A 303 -33.66 15.46 -31.66
C ALA A 303 -32.61 14.46 -32.18
N GLY A 304 -32.97 13.59 -33.12
CA GLY A 304 -32.12 12.53 -33.66
C GLY A 304 -31.83 11.38 -32.69
N SER A 305 -30.94 10.46 -33.11
CA SER A 305 -30.51 9.34 -32.28
C SER A 305 -29.73 9.79 -31.03
N MET A 306 -29.76 8.96 -29.99
CA MET A 306 -28.83 9.08 -28.88
C MET A 306 -27.49 8.48 -29.27
N LYS A 307 -26.39 9.11 -28.82
CA LYS A 307 -25.03 8.68 -29.13
C LYS A 307 -24.43 7.95 -27.96
N ASP A 308 -23.92 6.76 -28.23
CA ASP A 308 -23.15 5.94 -27.31
C ASP A 308 -22.15 5.11 -28.13
N PRO A 309 -20.91 4.89 -27.65
CA PRO A 309 -19.92 4.10 -28.38
C PRO A 309 -20.26 2.61 -28.42
N LEU A 310 -21.01 2.10 -27.44
CA LEU A 310 -21.29 0.67 -27.28
C LEU A 310 -22.73 0.31 -27.70
N LEU A 311 -23.71 1.14 -27.30
CA LEU A 311 -25.13 0.84 -27.53
C LEU A 311 -25.60 1.22 -28.92
N ASP A 312 -26.36 0.31 -29.53
CA ASP A 312 -27.04 0.53 -30.79
C ASP A 312 -28.32 -0.32 -30.79
N ASP A 313 -29.50 0.27 -30.64
CA ASP A 313 -30.73 -0.51 -30.42
C ASP A 313 -31.05 -1.44 -31.62
N HIS A 314 -30.74 -1.02 -32.85
CA HIS A 314 -30.95 -1.85 -34.04
C HIS A 314 -29.89 -2.95 -34.16
N GLY A 315 -28.60 -2.59 -34.01
CA GLY A 315 -27.49 -3.54 -34.05
C GLY A 315 -27.52 -4.54 -32.88
N ASP A 316 -27.91 -4.09 -31.69
CA ASP A 316 -28.08 -4.91 -30.50
C ASP A 316 -29.25 -5.88 -30.65
N PHE A 317 -30.33 -5.52 -31.35
CA PHE A 317 -31.40 -6.46 -31.64
C PHE A 317 -30.89 -7.63 -32.48
N ILE A 318 -30.08 -7.35 -33.51
CA ILE A 318 -29.45 -8.39 -34.34
C ILE A 318 -28.49 -9.25 -33.52
N ARG A 319 -27.65 -8.62 -32.68
CA ARG A 319 -26.76 -9.34 -31.75
C ARG A 319 -27.53 -10.22 -30.78
N MET A 320 -28.63 -9.72 -30.23
CA MET A 320 -29.50 -10.47 -29.32
C MET A 320 -30.15 -11.66 -30.02
N CYS A 321 -30.67 -11.51 -31.24
CA CYS A 321 -31.19 -12.65 -32.01
C CYS A 321 -30.11 -13.67 -32.35
N THR A 322 -28.89 -13.22 -32.62
CA THR A 322 -27.73 -14.10 -32.84
C THR A 322 -27.37 -14.87 -31.57
N ALA A 323 -27.34 -14.18 -30.43
CA ALA A 323 -27.12 -14.76 -29.11
C ALA A 323 -28.19 -15.81 -28.76
N MET A 324 -29.48 -15.48 -28.93
CA MET A 324 -30.60 -16.42 -28.73
C MET A 324 -30.40 -17.71 -29.53
N LYS A 325 -29.99 -17.60 -30.80
CA LYS A 325 -29.72 -18.77 -31.64
C LYS A 325 -28.51 -19.59 -31.16
N LYS A 326 -27.44 -18.94 -30.70
CA LYS A 326 -26.24 -19.61 -30.17
C LYS A 326 -26.49 -20.33 -28.85
N ILE A 327 -27.27 -19.73 -27.94
CA ILE A 327 -27.64 -20.37 -26.67
C ILE A 327 -28.70 -21.46 -26.86
N GLY A 328 -29.25 -21.63 -28.07
CA GLY A 328 -30.15 -22.72 -28.43
C GLY A 328 -31.64 -22.41 -28.23
N LEU A 329 -32.06 -21.15 -28.29
CA LEU A 329 -33.48 -20.79 -28.47
C LEU A 329 -33.83 -20.91 -29.95
N ASP A 330 -34.95 -21.56 -30.23
CA ASP A 330 -35.49 -21.64 -31.59
C ASP A 330 -36.27 -20.36 -31.97
N ASP A 331 -36.72 -20.30 -33.22
CA ASP A 331 -37.44 -19.15 -33.75
C ASP A 331 -38.87 -19.02 -33.17
N GLU A 332 -39.46 -20.11 -32.67
CA GLU A 332 -40.79 -20.15 -32.04
C GLU A 332 -40.74 -19.55 -30.64
N GLU A 333 -39.83 -20.05 -29.79
CA GLU A 333 -39.58 -19.57 -28.42
C GLU A 333 -39.16 -18.10 -28.44
N LYS A 334 -38.34 -17.68 -29.42
CA LYS A 334 -38.01 -16.26 -29.63
C LYS A 334 -39.24 -15.40 -29.94
N LEU A 335 -40.15 -15.90 -30.79
CA LEU A 335 -41.36 -15.17 -31.14
C LEU A 335 -42.34 -15.13 -29.96
N ASP A 336 -42.39 -16.17 -29.13
CA ASP A 336 -43.13 -16.21 -27.88
C ASP A 336 -42.63 -15.13 -26.89
N LEU A 337 -41.32 -15.00 -26.71
CA LEU A 337 -40.73 -13.92 -25.90
C LEU A 337 -41.16 -12.54 -26.41
N PHE A 338 -41.08 -12.32 -27.72
CA PHE A 338 -41.49 -11.05 -28.32
C PHE A 338 -43.00 -10.80 -28.22
N ARG A 339 -43.82 -11.85 -28.31
CA ARG A 339 -45.27 -11.80 -28.12
C ARG A 339 -45.63 -11.30 -26.73
N VAL A 340 -45.03 -11.84 -25.68
CA VAL A 340 -45.28 -11.38 -24.30
C VAL A 340 -44.84 -9.93 -24.10
N VAL A 341 -43.68 -9.53 -24.64
CA VAL A 341 -43.20 -8.13 -24.58
C VAL A 341 -44.19 -7.17 -25.25
N ALA A 342 -44.69 -7.52 -26.43
CA ALA A 342 -45.70 -6.73 -27.15
C ALA A 342 -47.04 -6.70 -26.40
N GLY A 343 -47.47 -7.84 -25.82
CA GLY A 343 -48.66 -7.92 -24.97
C GLY A 343 -48.61 -6.94 -23.79
N VAL A 344 -47.45 -6.84 -23.12
CA VAL A 344 -47.23 -5.85 -22.04
C VAL A 344 -47.34 -4.40 -22.53
N LEU A 345 -46.85 -4.09 -23.74
CA LEU A 345 -46.97 -2.75 -24.31
C LEU A 345 -48.43 -2.37 -24.59
N HIS A 346 -49.20 -3.28 -25.21
CA HIS A 346 -50.62 -3.06 -25.52
C HIS A 346 -51.48 -2.99 -24.25
N LEU A 347 -51.15 -3.79 -23.23
CA LEU A 347 -51.81 -3.75 -21.92
C LEU A 347 -51.77 -2.33 -21.32
N GLY A 348 -50.64 -1.63 -21.42
CA GLY A 348 -50.50 -0.26 -20.90
C GLY A 348 -51.37 0.79 -21.60
N ASN A 349 -51.82 0.52 -22.82
CA ASN A 349 -52.69 1.43 -23.58
C ASN A 349 -54.18 1.29 -23.23
N ILE A 350 -54.52 0.42 -22.28
CA ILE A 350 -55.90 0.27 -21.79
C ILE A 350 -56.20 1.36 -20.76
N ASP A 351 -57.05 2.31 -21.14
CA ASP A 351 -57.55 3.37 -20.27
C ASP A 351 -58.97 3.10 -19.77
N PHE A 352 -59.23 3.56 -18.55
CA PHE A 352 -60.52 3.44 -17.86
C PHE A 352 -61.20 4.81 -17.67
N GLU A 353 -62.53 4.81 -17.59
CA GLU A 353 -63.40 5.95 -17.28
C GLU A 353 -64.41 5.57 -16.19
N GLU A 354 -64.96 6.55 -15.48
CA GLU A 354 -65.96 6.27 -14.44
C GLU A 354 -67.24 5.69 -15.05
N ALA A 355 -67.76 4.63 -14.45
CA ALA A 355 -69.04 4.08 -14.82
C ALA A 355 -70.14 5.05 -14.36
N GLY A 356 -70.88 5.67 -15.29
CA GLY A 356 -71.97 6.61 -14.99
C GLY A 356 -73.20 6.01 -14.29
N SER A 357 -73.08 4.83 -13.68
CA SER A 357 -74.16 4.10 -12.99
C SER A 357 -74.14 4.34 -11.48
N THR A 358 -75.31 4.26 -10.84
CA THR A 358 -75.50 4.42 -9.39
C THR A 358 -74.77 3.39 -8.52
N SER A 359 -74.30 2.29 -9.12
CA SER A 359 -73.50 1.24 -8.47
C SER A 359 -72.02 1.60 -8.27
N GLY A 360 -71.53 2.69 -8.87
CA GLY A 360 -70.11 3.05 -8.88
C GLY A 360 -69.24 2.07 -9.67
N GLY A 361 -68.01 2.46 -10.01
CA GLY A 361 -67.05 1.60 -10.71
C GLY A 361 -66.33 2.30 -11.86
N CYS A 362 -65.69 1.50 -12.72
CA CYS A 362 -65.04 1.96 -13.93
C CYS A 362 -65.37 1.07 -15.12
N ASN A 363 -65.37 1.67 -16.31
CA ASN A 363 -65.50 1.01 -17.60
C ASN A 363 -64.24 1.31 -18.44
N LEU A 364 -63.99 0.53 -19.49
CA LEU A 364 -62.94 0.89 -20.44
C LEU A 364 -63.40 2.03 -21.34
N LYS A 365 -62.48 2.94 -21.68
CA LYS A 365 -62.72 3.94 -22.73
C LYS A 365 -62.87 3.26 -24.08
N ASN A 366 -63.77 3.77 -24.92
CA ASN A 366 -63.98 3.25 -26.28
C ASN A 366 -62.70 3.25 -27.16
N LYS A 367 -61.79 4.21 -26.94
CA LYS A 367 -60.50 4.27 -27.65
C LYS A 367 -59.55 3.11 -27.30
N SER A 368 -59.77 2.44 -26.17
CA SER A 368 -58.95 1.34 -25.67
C SER A 368 -59.37 -0.03 -26.23
N ALA A 369 -60.46 -0.10 -27.00
CA ALA A 369 -61.02 -1.37 -27.47
C ALA A 369 -60.04 -2.16 -28.36
N GLN A 370 -59.35 -1.47 -29.28
CA GLN A 370 -58.34 -2.10 -30.13
C GLN A 370 -57.13 -2.59 -29.32
N SER A 371 -56.66 -1.81 -28.34
CA SER A 371 -55.56 -2.21 -27.45
C SER A 371 -55.93 -3.42 -26.60
N LEU A 372 -57.20 -3.51 -26.14
CA LEU A 372 -57.71 -4.68 -25.41
C LEU A 372 -57.71 -5.93 -26.30
N GLU A 373 -58.17 -5.80 -27.54
CA GLU A 373 -58.19 -6.90 -28.52
C GLU A 373 -56.77 -7.41 -28.81
N CYS A 374 -55.85 -6.53 -29.18
CA CYS A 374 -54.45 -6.91 -29.42
C CYS A 374 -53.80 -7.52 -28.17
N CYS A 375 -54.05 -6.95 -26.99
CA CYS A 375 -53.51 -7.49 -25.73
C CYS A 375 -54.07 -8.88 -25.41
N ALA A 376 -55.37 -9.09 -25.59
CA ALA A 376 -56.02 -10.36 -25.33
C ALA A 376 -55.53 -11.45 -26.29
N GLU A 377 -55.39 -11.12 -27.59
CA GLU A 377 -54.84 -12.03 -28.59
C GLU A 377 -53.39 -12.44 -28.25
N LEU A 378 -52.51 -11.47 -28.01
CA LEU A 378 -51.10 -11.74 -27.72
C LEU A 378 -50.89 -12.48 -26.40
N LEU A 379 -51.75 -12.26 -25.39
CA LEU A 379 -51.68 -12.96 -24.10
C LEU A 379 -52.51 -14.26 -24.06
N GLY A 380 -53.16 -14.64 -25.16
CA GLY A 380 -54.00 -15.84 -25.23
C GLY A 380 -55.21 -15.81 -24.28
N LEU A 381 -55.75 -14.62 -24.00
CA LEU A 381 -56.87 -14.39 -23.10
C LEU A 381 -58.15 -14.08 -23.88
N ASP A 382 -59.30 -14.32 -23.25
CA ASP A 382 -60.57 -13.83 -23.76
C ASP A 382 -60.75 -12.33 -23.48
N GLN A 383 -61.26 -11.58 -24.45
CA GLN A 383 -61.41 -10.12 -24.34
C GLN A 383 -62.38 -9.72 -23.21
N ASP A 384 -63.48 -10.46 -23.06
CA ASP A 384 -64.48 -10.15 -22.05
C ASP A 384 -64.00 -10.55 -20.65
N ASP A 385 -63.30 -11.67 -20.53
CA ASP A 385 -62.70 -12.09 -19.25
C ASP A 385 -61.59 -11.13 -18.79
N LEU A 386 -60.76 -10.64 -19.71
CA LEU A 386 -59.74 -9.63 -19.43
C LEU A 386 -60.38 -8.30 -18.99
N ARG A 387 -61.42 -7.86 -19.71
CA ARG A 387 -62.20 -6.67 -19.35
C ARG A 387 -62.78 -6.78 -17.94
N VAL A 388 -63.48 -7.88 -17.65
CA VAL A 388 -64.13 -8.09 -16.34
C VAL A 388 -63.09 -8.18 -15.22
N SER A 389 -61.96 -8.85 -15.44
CA SER A 389 -60.91 -8.99 -14.43
C SER A 389 -60.18 -7.69 -14.12
N LEU A 390 -60.06 -6.77 -15.09
CA LEU A 390 -59.45 -5.45 -14.87
C LEU A 390 -60.41 -4.45 -14.20
N THR A 391 -61.72 -4.63 -14.38
CA THR A 391 -62.75 -3.70 -13.89
C THR A 391 -63.43 -4.17 -12.61
N THR A 392 -63.28 -5.43 -12.23
CA THR A 392 -63.93 -6.01 -11.06
C THR A 392 -62.95 -6.83 -10.23
N ARG A 393 -63.12 -6.81 -8.90
CA ARG A 393 -62.46 -7.74 -7.99
C ARG A 393 -63.42 -8.83 -7.55
N VAL A 394 -62.91 -10.05 -7.46
CA VAL A 394 -63.66 -11.19 -6.96
C VAL A 394 -63.49 -11.32 -5.45
N MET A 395 -64.57 -11.34 -4.69
CA MET A 395 -64.56 -11.57 -3.22
C MET A 395 -65.41 -12.78 -2.85
N LEU A 396 -64.91 -13.57 -1.89
CA LEU A 396 -65.64 -14.68 -1.27
C LEU A 396 -66.24 -14.18 0.05
N THR A 397 -67.56 -14.23 0.18
CA THR A 397 -68.24 -13.77 1.40
C THR A 397 -68.05 -14.76 2.55
N THR A 398 -67.48 -14.29 3.67
CA THR A 398 -67.29 -15.07 4.90
C THR A 398 -68.47 -14.95 5.90
N ALA A 399 -69.37 -13.97 5.74
CA ALA A 399 -70.54 -13.78 6.59
C ALA A 399 -71.75 -13.29 5.79
N GLY A 400 -72.94 -13.88 6.02
CA GLY A 400 -74.24 -13.33 5.59
C GLY A 400 -74.89 -13.91 4.33
N GLY A 401 -74.38 -15.01 3.78
CA GLY A 401 -75.00 -15.75 2.67
C GLY A 401 -74.49 -17.19 2.62
N THR A 402 -75.07 -18.04 1.76
CA THR A 402 -74.63 -19.44 1.56
C THR A 402 -73.11 -19.45 1.37
N LYS A 403 -72.37 -20.03 2.33
CA LYS A 403 -70.90 -20.02 2.36
C LYS A 403 -70.36 -20.44 0.98
N GLY A 404 -69.62 -19.55 0.31
CA GLY A 404 -68.97 -19.83 -0.98
C GLY A 404 -69.51 -19.07 -2.19
N THR A 405 -70.50 -18.16 -2.05
CA THR A 405 -70.90 -17.28 -3.16
C THR A 405 -69.80 -16.30 -3.57
N VAL A 406 -69.40 -16.36 -4.84
CA VAL A 406 -68.39 -15.50 -5.48
C VAL A 406 -69.07 -14.19 -5.92
N ILE A 407 -68.71 -13.06 -5.32
CA ILE A 407 -69.25 -11.74 -5.69
C ILE A 407 -68.21 -10.94 -6.48
N LYS A 408 -68.60 -10.41 -7.65
CA LYS A 408 -67.80 -9.46 -8.44
C LYS A 408 -68.12 -8.04 -7.99
N VAL A 409 -67.15 -7.36 -7.39
CA VAL A 409 -67.28 -5.97 -6.93
C VAL A 409 -66.56 -5.05 -7.91
N PRO A 410 -67.20 -4.02 -8.47
CA PRO A 410 -66.56 -3.10 -9.41
C PRO A 410 -65.44 -2.29 -8.75
N LEU A 411 -64.36 -2.06 -9.49
CA LEU A 411 -63.19 -1.28 -9.08
C LEU A 411 -63.35 0.18 -9.48
N LYS A 412 -62.75 1.09 -8.71
CA LYS A 412 -62.61 2.49 -9.11
C LYS A 412 -61.58 2.64 -10.23
N VAL A 413 -61.61 3.74 -10.97
CA VAL A 413 -60.68 4.03 -12.08
C VAL A 413 -59.21 3.87 -11.66
N GLU A 414 -58.83 4.44 -10.52
CA GLU A 414 -57.47 4.34 -9.99
C GLU A 414 -57.08 2.89 -9.63
N GLN A 415 -58.00 2.14 -9.03
CA GLN A 415 -57.77 0.73 -8.70
C GLN A 415 -57.61 -0.13 -9.96
N ALA A 416 -58.35 0.16 -11.02
CA ALA A 416 -58.22 -0.52 -12.31
C ALA A 416 -56.91 -0.18 -13.03
N ASN A 417 -56.44 1.08 -12.95
CA ASN A 417 -55.11 1.46 -13.43
C ASN A 417 -54.01 0.68 -12.69
N ASN A 418 -54.10 0.59 -11.36
CA ASN A 418 -53.12 -0.14 -10.55
C ASN A 418 -53.17 -1.64 -10.82
N ALA A 419 -54.36 -2.20 -11.05
CA ALA A 419 -54.56 -3.59 -11.44
C ALA A 419 -53.91 -3.91 -12.80
N ARG A 420 -54.10 -3.05 -13.81
CA ARG A 420 -53.45 -3.16 -15.12
C ARG A 420 -51.93 -3.12 -15.01
N ASP A 421 -51.40 -2.15 -14.25
CA ASP A 421 -49.96 -1.97 -14.07
C ASP A 421 -49.36 -3.13 -13.25
N ALA A 422 -50.08 -3.65 -12.25
CA ALA A 422 -49.68 -4.84 -11.50
C ALA A 422 -49.59 -6.07 -12.40
N LEU A 423 -50.58 -6.30 -13.28
CA LEU A 423 -50.53 -7.40 -14.25
C LEU A 423 -49.31 -7.28 -15.17
N ALA A 424 -49.04 -6.07 -15.70
CA ALA A 424 -47.87 -5.82 -16.54
C ALA A 424 -46.54 -6.13 -15.81
N LYS A 425 -46.42 -5.67 -14.56
CA LYS A 425 -45.25 -5.92 -13.71
C LYS A 425 -45.03 -7.42 -13.47
N THR A 426 -46.11 -8.14 -13.17
CA THR A 426 -46.04 -9.59 -12.90
C THR A 426 -45.67 -10.36 -14.16
N VAL A 427 -46.35 -10.13 -15.29
CA VAL A 427 -46.06 -10.83 -16.55
C VAL A 427 -44.61 -10.64 -16.97
N TYR A 428 -44.10 -9.40 -16.95
CA TYR A 428 -42.71 -9.13 -17.33
C TYR A 428 -41.71 -9.69 -16.31
N SER A 429 -42.02 -9.65 -15.00
CA SER A 429 -41.17 -10.26 -13.97
C SER A 429 -41.03 -11.76 -14.18
N HIS A 430 -42.13 -12.47 -14.43
CA HIS A 430 -42.10 -13.91 -14.70
C HIS A 430 -41.43 -14.24 -16.04
N LEU A 431 -41.62 -13.39 -17.06
CA LEU A 431 -40.88 -13.49 -18.32
C LEU A 431 -39.37 -13.38 -18.09
N PHE A 432 -38.93 -12.45 -17.25
CA PHE A 432 -37.51 -12.31 -16.92
C PHE A 432 -36.99 -13.52 -16.14
N ASP A 433 -37.74 -14.00 -15.15
CA ASP A 433 -37.40 -15.23 -14.41
C ASP A 433 -37.26 -16.42 -15.37
N HIS A 434 -38.16 -16.55 -16.34
CA HIS A 434 -38.10 -17.58 -17.38
C HIS A 434 -36.87 -17.40 -18.28
N VAL A 435 -36.56 -16.19 -18.74
CA VAL A 435 -35.35 -15.93 -19.55
C VAL A 435 -34.08 -16.36 -18.81
N VAL A 436 -33.96 -16.05 -17.52
CA VAL A 436 -32.80 -16.47 -16.70
C VAL A 436 -32.78 -18.00 -16.52
N ASN A 437 -33.93 -18.61 -16.23
CA ASN A 437 -34.03 -20.07 -16.11
C ASN A 437 -33.67 -20.78 -17.41
N ARG A 438 -34.12 -20.24 -18.55
CA ARG A 438 -33.83 -20.78 -19.87
C ARG A 438 -32.34 -20.66 -20.20
N VAL A 439 -31.71 -19.54 -19.85
CA VAL A 439 -30.25 -19.34 -19.93
C VAL A 439 -29.51 -20.40 -19.09
N ASN A 440 -29.97 -20.68 -17.87
CA ASN A 440 -29.36 -21.72 -17.02
C ASN A 440 -29.49 -23.14 -17.62
N GLN A 441 -30.57 -23.41 -18.35
CA GLN A 441 -30.74 -24.68 -19.07
C GLN A 441 -29.80 -24.80 -20.30
N CYS A 442 -29.21 -23.70 -20.78
CA CYS A 442 -28.27 -23.72 -21.91
C CYS A 442 -26.88 -24.24 -21.54
N PHE A 443 -26.50 -24.19 -20.26
CA PHE A 443 -25.21 -24.65 -19.75
C PHE A 443 -25.34 -25.45 -18.42
N PRO A 444 -26.14 -26.54 -18.43
CA PRO A 444 -26.41 -27.33 -17.23
C PRO A 444 -25.16 -28.08 -16.79
N PHE A 445 -25.13 -28.45 -15.51
CA PHE A 445 -24.08 -29.31 -14.93
C PHE A 445 -24.72 -30.39 -14.06
N GLU A 446 -24.22 -31.62 -14.15
CA GLU A 446 -24.73 -32.75 -13.34
C GLU A 446 -24.13 -32.76 -11.93
N THR A 447 -22.81 -32.58 -11.85
CA THR A 447 -22.05 -32.58 -10.59
C THR A 447 -21.11 -31.39 -10.54
N SER A 448 -21.01 -30.76 -9.38
CA SER A 448 -20.05 -29.68 -9.13
C SER A 448 -19.37 -29.90 -7.79
N SER A 449 -18.06 -29.63 -7.75
CA SER A 449 -17.27 -29.73 -6.53
C SER A 449 -17.08 -28.36 -5.89
N TYR A 450 -16.76 -27.36 -6.72
CA TYR A 450 -16.50 -25.99 -6.31
C TYR A 450 -17.11 -25.03 -7.33
N PHE A 451 -17.25 -23.77 -6.95
CA PHE A 451 -17.65 -22.71 -7.87
C PHE A 451 -16.84 -21.44 -7.64
N ILE A 452 -16.72 -20.63 -8.69
CA ILE A 452 -16.29 -19.23 -8.61
C ILE A 452 -17.47 -18.37 -9.02
N GLY A 453 -18.04 -17.65 -8.07
CA GLY A 453 -19.19 -16.78 -8.28
C GLY A 453 -18.77 -15.34 -8.52
N VAL A 454 -19.29 -14.69 -9.55
CA VAL A 454 -19.06 -13.27 -9.82
C VAL A 454 -20.34 -12.50 -9.53
N LEU A 455 -20.27 -11.60 -8.54
CA LEU A 455 -21.39 -10.77 -8.13
C LEU A 455 -21.30 -9.40 -8.81
N ASP A 456 -22.31 -9.09 -9.62
CA ASP A 456 -22.52 -7.78 -10.25
C ASP A 456 -23.90 -7.26 -9.84
N ILE A 457 -23.93 -6.31 -8.91
CA ILE A 457 -25.17 -5.67 -8.47
C ILE A 457 -25.30 -4.25 -9.02
N ALA A 458 -26.52 -3.72 -9.01
CA ALA A 458 -26.73 -2.29 -9.21
C ALA A 458 -25.89 -1.49 -8.19
N GLY A 459 -25.12 -0.53 -8.70
CA GLY A 459 -24.26 0.29 -7.84
C GLY A 459 -25.08 1.26 -7.00
N PHE A 460 -24.49 1.74 -5.90
CA PHE A 460 -25.06 2.84 -5.14
C PHE A 460 -25.41 4.01 -6.09
N GLU A 461 -26.64 4.50 -5.99
CA GLU A 461 -27.14 5.56 -6.86
C GLU A 461 -28.04 6.52 -6.10
N TYR A 462 -27.93 7.79 -6.46
CA TYR A 462 -28.81 8.83 -5.97
C TYR A 462 -29.07 9.87 -7.07
N PHE A 463 -30.29 10.36 -7.10
CA PHE A 463 -30.79 11.40 -7.99
C PHE A 463 -31.27 12.58 -7.16
N GLU A 464 -31.72 13.64 -7.84
CA GLU A 464 -32.37 14.78 -7.18
C GLU A 464 -33.64 14.35 -6.44
N HIS A 465 -34.39 13.42 -7.03
CA HIS A 465 -35.58 12.80 -6.44
C HIS A 465 -35.34 11.28 -6.35
N ASN A 466 -35.23 10.74 -5.13
CA ASN A 466 -35.01 9.30 -4.91
C ASN A 466 -36.29 8.64 -4.41
N SER A 467 -36.64 7.50 -4.99
CA SER A 467 -37.85 6.75 -4.63
C SER A 467 -37.49 5.37 -4.04
N TYR A 468 -38.48 4.48 -3.94
CA TYR A 468 -38.38 3.18 -3.29
C TYR A 468 -37.33 2.26 -3.94
N GLU A 469 -37.12 2.41 -5.25
CA GLU A 469 -36.16 1.64 -6.02
C GLU A 469 -34.72 1.95 -5.58
N GLN A 470 -34.39 3.24 -5.47
CA GLN A 470 -33.09 3.68 -4.96
C GLN A 470 -32.90 3.25 -3.51
N PHE A 471 -33.97 3.29 -2.70
CA PHE A 471 -33.92 2.82 -1.33
C PHE A 471 -33.52 1.34 -1.24
N CYS A 472 -34.13 0.46 -2.05
CA CYS A 472 -33.77 -0.95 -2.13
C CYS A 472 -32.35 -1.18 -2.67
N ILE A 473 -31.94 -0.46 -3.72
CA ILE A 473 -30.58 -0.58 -4.29
C ILE A 473 -29.53 -0.15 -3.27
N ASN A 474 -29.75 0.98 -2.58
CA ASN A 474 -28.81 1.51 -1.60
C ASN A 474 -28.77 0.64 -0.34
N TYR A 475 -29.90 0.07 0.10
CA TYR A 475 -29.93 -0.94 1.16
C TYR A 475 -29.10 -2.18 0.82
N CYS A 476 -29.18 -2.70 -0.40
CA CYS A 476 -28.34 -3.81 -0.86
C CYS A 476 -26.84 -3.46 -0.81
N ASN A 477 -26.49 -2.28 -1.30
CA ASN A 477 -25.10 -1.78 -1.24
C ASN A 477 -24.63 -1.61 0.21
N GLU A 478 -25.50 -1.17 1.12
CA GLU A 478 -25.22 -1.06 2.56
C GLU A 478 -24.84 -2.43 3.16
N LYS A 479 -25.61 -3.48 2.83
CA LYS A 479 -25.31 -4.85 3.30
C LYS A 479 -24.01 -5.40 2.69
N LEU A 480 -23.76 -5.17 1.40
CA LEU A 480 -22.50 -5.59 0.78
C LEU A 480 -21.29 -4.83 1.35
N GLN A 481 -21.45 -3.55 1.68
CA GLN A 481 -20.41 -2.79 2.35
C GLN A 481 -20.16 -3.32 3.76
N GLN A 482 -21.22 -3.73 4.48
CA GLN A 482 -21.03 -4.36 5.78
C GLN A 482 -20.32 -5.70 5.68
N PHE A 483 -20.67 -6.53 4.69
CA PHE A 483 -19.93 -7.77 4.42
C PHE A 483 -18.45 -7.51 4.11
N PHE A 484 -18.15 -6.44 3.38
CA PHE A 484 -16.77 -6.02 3.14
C PHE A 484 -16.05 -5.60 4.43
N ASN A 485 -16.68 -4.77 5.26
CA ASN A 485 -16.12 -4.33 6.53
C ASN A 485 -15.89 -5.51 7.48
N GLU A 486 -16.87 -6.42 7.57
CA GLU A 486 -16.78 -7.68 8.34
C GLU A 486 -15.57 -8.50 7.86
N ARG A 487 -15.44 -8.73 6.55
CA ARG A 487 -14.43 -9.61 5.98
C ARG A 487 -13.01 -9.04 5.95
N ILE A 488 -12.86 -7.75 5.66
CA ILE A 488 -11.56 -7.10 5.45
C ILE A 488 -11.07 -6.40 6.72
N LEU A 489 -11.96 -5.81 7.51
CA LEU A 489 -11.57 -5.03 8.69
C LEU A 489 -11.72 -5.85 9.97
N LYS A 490 -12.92 -6.38 10.24
CA LYS A 490 -13.24 -7.05 11.52
C LYS A 490 -12.51 -8.38 11.68
N GLU A 491 -12.74 -9.32 10.75
CA GLU A 491 -12.14 -10.65 10.82
C GLU A 491 -10.60 -10.61 10.74
N GLU A 492 -10.04 -9.64 10.01
CA GLU A 492 -8.59 -9.50 9.84
C GLU A 492 -7.94 -8.95 11.12
N GLN A 493 -8.57 -7.97 11.80
CA GLN A 493 -8.11 -7.49 13.10
C GLN A 493 -8.26 -8.54 14.21
N GLU A 494 -9.40 -9.22 14.28
CA GLU A 494 -9.64 -10.31 15.23
C GLU A 494 -8.60 -11.44 15.06
N LEU A 495 -8.22 -11.73 13.82
CA LEU A 495 -7.14 -12.65 13.52
C LEU A 495 -5.79 -12.16 14.04
N TYR A 496 -5.40 -10.90 13.79
CA TYR A 496 -4.13 -10.36 14.26
C TYR A 496 -4.04 -10.36 15.79
N GLN A 497 -5.15 -10.09 16.46
CA GLN A 497 -5.26 -10.16 17.92
C GLN A 497 -5.15 -11.60 18.42
N LYS A 498 -5.90 -12.53 17.81
CA LYS A 498 -5.86 -13.97 18.13
C LYS A 498 -4.47 -14.58 17.91
N GLU A 499 -3.74 -14.11 16.91
CA GLU A 499 -2.38 -14.56 16.59
C GLU A 499 -1.28 -13.79 17.36
N GLY A 500 -1.65 -12.82 18.20
CA GLY A 500 -0.73 -12.09 19.07
C GLY A 500 0.26 -11.19 18.31
N LEU A 501 -0.13 -10.66 17.14
CA LEU A 501 0.76 -9.84 16.32
C LEU A 501 0.95 -8.43 16.87
N GLY A 502 0.05 -7.93 17.74
CA GLY A 502 0.14 -6.56 18.27
C GLY A 502 0.13 -5.50 17.17
N VAL A 503 -0.74 -5.68 16.17
CA VAL A 503 -1.06 -4.65 15.17
C VAL A 503 -1.97 -3.63 15.82
N ASN A 504 -1.83 -2.35 15.47
CA ASN A 504 -2.70 -1.30 15.98
C ASN A 504 -4.15 -1.56 15.56
N GLU A 505 -5.09 -1.37 16.49
CA GLU A 505 -6.51 -1.43 16.19
C GLU A 505 -6.87 -0.24 15.31
N VAL A 506 -7.52 -0.50 14.17
CA VAL A 506 -8.00 0.53 13.26
C VAL A 506 -9.49 0.69 13.48
N HIS A 507 -9.85 1.84 14.04
CA HIS A 507 -11.25 2.23 14.19
C HIS A 507 -11.82 2.61 12.82
N TYR A 508 -12.86 1.90 12.43
CA TYR A 508 -13.64 2.21 11.24
C TYR A 508 -15.08 2.51 11.62
N VAL A 509 -15.79 3.24 10.76
CA VAL A 509 -17.21 3.52 10.95
C VAL A 509 -18.01 2.30 10.50
N ASP A 510 -18.52 1.54 11.46
CA ASP A 510 -19.48 0.47 11.20
C ASP A 510 -20.80 1.05 10.67
N ASN A 511 -21.47 0.32 9.79
CA ASN A 511 -22.75 0.68 9.21
C ASN A 511 -23.88 -0.29 9.59
N GLN A 512 -23.65 -1.19 10.57
CA GLN A 512 -24.69 -2.05 11.14
C GLN A 512 -25.90 -1.25 11.65
N ASP A 513 -25.66 -0.08 12.26
CA ASP A 513 -26.71 0.83 12.73
C ASP A 513 -27.66 1.29 11.61
N CYS A 514 -27.12 1.51 10.40
CA CYS A 514 -27.90 1.86 9.22
C CYS A 514 -28.69 0.67 8.68
N ILE A 515 -28.13 -0.54 8.76
CA ILE A 515 -28.82 -1.78 8.34
C ILE A 515 -29.97 -2.07 9.30
N ASP A 516 -29.73 -1.97 10.61
CA ASP A 516 -30.75 -2.22 11.65
C ASP A 516 -31.90 -1.21 11.53
N LEU A 517 -31.62 0.07 11.25
CA LEU A 517 -32.65 1.07 10.94
C LEU A 517 -33.60 0.62 9.80
N ILE A 518 -33.08 -0.07 8.78
CA ILE A 518 -33.84 -0.49 7.61
C ILE A 518 -34.57 -1.82 7.85
N GLU A 519 -33.88 -2.82 8.40
CA GLU A 519 -34.34 -4.21 8.40
C GLU A 519 -34.69 -4.79 9.78
N ALA A 520 -34.47 -4.06 10.88
CA ALA A 520 -34.78 -4.57 12.21
C ALA A 520 -36.26 -4.98 12.33
N LYS A 521 -36.52 -6.07 13.06
CA LYS A 521 -37.88 -6.56 13.25
C LYS A 521 -38.72 -5.54 14.02
N LEU A 522 -39.97 -5.30 13.60
CA LEU A 522 -40.97 -4.40 14.19
C LEU A 522 -40.67 -2.89 14.11
N VAL A 523 -39.40 -2.52 14.19
CA VAL A 523 -38.96 -1.11 14.21
C VAL A 523 -38.29 -0.67 12.92
N GLY A 524 -37.79 -1.58 12.09
CA GLY A 524 -37.12 -1.24 10.84
C GLY A 524 -38.07 -0.60 9.82
N ILE A 525 -37.55 0.26 8.94
CA ILE A 525 -38.33 0.97 7.91
C ILE A 525 -39.12 -0.01 7.04
N LEU A 526 -38.53 -1.16 6.66
CA LEU A 526 -39.23 -2.18 5.85
C LEU A 526 -40.42 -2.81 6.59
N ASP A 527 -40.27 -3.08 7.89
CA ASP A 527 -41.34 -3.66 8.69
C ASP A 527 -42.46 -2.63 8.97
N ILE A 528 -42.12 -1.34 9.16
CA ILE A 528 -43.12 -0.26 9.27
C ILE A 528 -43.89 -0.13 7.95
N LEU A 529 -43.21 -0.23 6.81
CA LEU A 529 -43.83 -0.16 5.48
C LEU A 529 -44.79 -1.35 5.23
N ASP A 530 -44.46 -2.52 5.77
CA ASP A 530 -45.33 -3.70 5.76
C ASP A 530 -46.52 -3.59 6.72
N GLU A 531 -46.33 -2.97 7.89
CA GLU A 531 -47.41 -2.64 8.82
C GLU A 531 -48.42 -1.68 8.17
N GLU A 532 -47.94 -0.65 7.47
CA GLU A 532 -48.79 0.32 6.78
C GLU A 532 -49.67 -0.33 5.71
N ASN A 533 -49.09 -1.24 4.92
CA ASN A 533 -49.82 -1.98 3.88
C ASN A 533 -50.92 -2.90 4.42
N ARG A 534 -50.85 -3.26 5.72
CA ARG A 534 -51.88 -4.08 6.39
C ARG A 534 -53.01 -3.24 6.99
N LEU A 535 -52.86 -1.92 7.03
CA LEU A 535 -53.92 -1.03 7.53
C LEU A 535 -55.11 -0.98 6.56
N PRO A 536 -56.35 -0.77 7.06
CA PRO A 536 -57.53 -0.65 6.21
C PRO A 536 -57.45 0.50 5.19
N GLN A 537 -56.75 1.58 5.54
CA GLN A 537 -56.46 2.72 4.68
C GLN A 537 -54.97 3.04 4.77
N PRO A 538 -54.14 2.49 3.86
CA PRO A 538 -52.72 2.77 3.82
C PRO A 538 -52.46 4.23 3.40
N SER A 539 -51.50 4.91 4.04
CA SER A 539 -51.10 6.28 3.70
C SER A 539 -49.58 6.46 3.73
N ASP A 540 -49.02 7.04 2.66
CA ASP A 540 -47.59 7.36 2.59
C ASP A 540 -47.18 8.39 3.67
N GLN A 541 -48.05 9.36 3.98
CA GLN A 541 -47.80 10.38 5.01
C GLN A 541 -47.79 9.78 6.42
N HIS A 542 -48.72 8.86 6.69
CA HIS A 542 -48.77 8.14 7.96
C HIS A 542 -47.52 7.26 8.14
N PHE A 543 -47.12 6.51 7.10
CA PHE A 543 -45.87 5.76 7.08
C PHE A 543 -44.65 6.63 7.43
N THR A 544 -44.49 7.77 6.76
CA THR A 544 -43.34 8.66 6.96
C THR A 544 -43.31 9.22 8.38
N SER A 545 -44.47 9.61 8.90
CA SER A 545 -44.61 10.09 10.28
C SER A 545 -44.26 8.99 11.30
N ALA A 546 -44.69 7.76 11.05
CA ALA A 546 -44.39 6.60 11.89
C ALA A 546 -42.89 6.27 11.93
N VAL A 547 -42.19 6.39 10.78
CA VAL A 547 -40.72 6.23 10.69
C VAL A 547 -40.01 7.27 11.57
N HIS A 548 -40.34 8.56 11.44
CA HIS A 548 -39.74 9.60 12.27
C HIS A 548 -40.12 9.46 13.76
N GLN A 549 -41.32 9.00 14.07
CA GLN A 549 -41.78 8.81 15.45
C GLN A 549 -41.04 7.66 16.16
N LYS A 550 -40.81 6.54 15.47
CA LYS A 550 -40.08 5.38 16.02
C LYS A 550 -38.57 5.65 16.15
N HIS A 551 -37.99 6.55 15.33
CA HIS A 551 -36.52 6.77 15.23
C HIS A 551 -36.06 8.23 15.46
N LYS A 552 -36.67 8.96 16.40
CA LYS A 552 -36.47 10.41 16.57
C LYS A 552 -35.02 10.88 16.71
N ASP A 553 -34.19 10.14 17.45
CA ASP A 553 -32.82 10.53 17.79
C ASP A 553 -31.76 9.66 17.09
N HIS A 554 -32.15 8.89 16.07
CA HIS A 554 -31.23 7.98 15.38
C HIS A 554 -30.27 8.76 14.49
N PHE A 555 -28.95 8.62 14.69
CA PHE A 555 -27.91 9.32 13.91
C PHE A 555 -28.09 9.19 12.39
N ARG A 556 -28.48 7.99 11.94
CA ARG A 556 -28.66 7.67 10.51
C ARG A 556 -29.91 8.24 9.87
N LEU A 557 -30.90 8.71 10.65
CA LEU A 557 -32.16 9.25 10.13
C LEU A 557 -32.23 10.76 10.36
N THR A 558 -32.70 11.51 9.37
CA THR A 558 -32.89 12.95 9.51
C THR A 558 -34.07 13.43 8.66
N ILE A 559 -34.78 14.48 9.11
CA ILE A 559 -35.84 15.12 8.31
C ILE A 559 -35.28 15.89 7.10
N PRO A 560 -36.02 15.95 5.96
CA PRO A 560 -35.57 16.62 4.73
C PRO A 560 -35.17 18.09 4.91
N ARG A 561 -35.87 18.83 5.78
CA ARG A 561 -35.60 20.26 6.07
C ARG A 561 -34.21 20.55 6.62
N LYS A 562 -33.53 19.56 7.20
CA LYS A 562 -32.15 19.68 7.71
C LYS A 562 -31.08 19.44 6.62
N SER A 563 -31.48 19.19 5.36
CA SER A 563 -30.55 19.00 4.26
C SER A 563 -29.76 20.26 3.95
N LYS A 564 -28.51 20.09 3.49
CA LYS A 564 -27.67 21.18 2.97
C LYS A 564 -28.18 21.69 1.62
N LEU A 565 -28.86 20.85 0.83
CA LEU A 565 -29.35 21.18 -0.50
C LEU A 565 -30.68 21.93 -0.44
N ALA A 566 -30.82 22.99 -1.23
CA ALA A 566 -32.04 23.81 -1.26
C ALA A 566 -33.26 23.02 -1.77
N VAL A 567 -33.07 22.16 -2.77
CA VAL A 567 -34.15 21.36 -3.38
C VAL A 567 -34.85 20.47 -2.35
N HIS A 568 -34.09 19.82 -1.48
CA HIS A 568 -34.62 18.92 -0.46
C HIS A 568 -35.34 19.66 0.68
N ARG A 569 -35.06 20.96 0.89
CA ARG A 569 -35.69 21.75 1.95
C ARG A 569 -37.16 22.07 1.68
N ASN A 570 -37.61 21.90 0.45
CA ASN A 570 -39.00 22.11 0.05
C ASN A 570 -39.90 20.90 0.36
N ILE A 571 -39.32 19.74 0.66
CA ILE A 571 -40.05 18.51 0.99
C ILE A 571 -40.54 18.60 2.44
N ARG A 572 -41.82 18.29 2.68
CA ARG A 572 -42.39 18.29 4.04
C ARG A 572 -41.88 17.11 4.86
N ASP A 573 -42.02 17.20 6.19
CA ASP A 573 -41.50 16.14 7.09
C ASP A 573 -42.23 14.80 6.93
N ASP A 574 -43.48 14.81 6.44
CA ASP A 574 -44.33 13.67 6.16
C ASP A 574 -44.26 13.18 4.69
N GLU A 575 -43.46 13.84 3.85
CA GLU A 575 -43.29 13.51 2.43
C GLU A 575 -41.91 12.90 2.12
N GLY A 576 -41.02 12.82 3.12
CA GLY A 576 -39.71 12.22 2.92
C GLY A 576 -38.86 12.06 4.18
N PHE A 577 -37.75 11.37 4.01
CA PHE A 577 -36.70 11.24 5.03
C PHE A 577 -35.31 11.17 4.40
N ILE A 578 -34.29 11.49 5.18
CA ILE A 578 -32.88 11.40 4.79
C ILE A 578 -32.23 10.25 5.56
N ILE A 579 -31.60 9.33 4.84
CA ILE A 579 -30.77 8.28 5.43
C ILE A 579 -29.29 8.57 5.15
N ARG A 580 -28.48 8.50 6.20
CA ARG A 580 -27.02 8.65 6.12
C ARG A 580 -26.36 7.30 5.85
N HIS A 581 -26.38 6.89 4.60
CA HIS A 581 -25.68 5.70 4.12
C HIS A 581 -24.16 5.83 4.28
N PHE A 582 -23.44 4.71 4.14
CA PHE A 582 -21.97 4.73 4.09
C PHE A 582 -21.44 5.66 2.98
N ALA A 583 -22.18 5.79 1.88
CA ALA A 583 -21.80 6.60 0.72
C ALA A 583 -22.25 8.07 0.80
N GLY A 584 -22.96 8.45 1.86
CA GLY A 584 -23.45 9.81 2.06
C GLY A 584 -24.95 9.88 2.38
N ALA A 585 -25.42 11.11 2.62
CA ALA A 585 -26.82 11.35 2.95
C ALA A 585 -27.70 11.36 1.68
N VAL A 586 -28.67 10.46 1.60
CA VAL A 586 -29.63 10.37 0.49
C VAL A 586 -31.02 10.75 0.99
N CYS A 587 -31.68 11.66 0.27
CA CYS A 587 -33.04 12.09 0.55
C CYS A 587 -34.03 11.26 -0.27
N TYR A 588 -34.94 10.56 0.40
CA TYR A 588 -35.98 9.74 -0.22
C TYR A 588 -37.34 10.41 -0.08
N GLU A 589 -38.08 10.44 -1.17
CA GLU A 589 -39.48 10.86 -1.21
C GLU A 589 -40.35 9.63 -1.02
N THR A 590 -41.20 9.66 0.01
CA THR A 590 -42.01 8.51 0.43
C THR A 590 -43.30 8.37 -0.37
N THR A 591 -43.59 9.31 -1.26
CA THR A 591 -44.72 9.20 -2.18
C THR A 591 -44.64 7.90 -2.99
N GLN A 592 -45.74 7.14 -3.03
CA GLN A 592 -45.87 5.83 -3.66
C GLN A 592 -45.01 4.71 -3.03
N PHE A 593 -44.39 4.89 -1.86
CA PHE A 593 -43.65 3.79 -1.21
C PHE A 593 -44.57 2.63 -0.85
N VAL A 594 -45.75 2.94 -0.30
CA VAL A 594 -46.71 1.93 0.14
C VAL A 594 -47.20 1.11 -1.06
N GLU A 595 -47.56 1.79 -2.15
CA GLU A 595 -48.01 1.17 -3.40
C GLU A 595 -46.89 0.30 -4.02
N LYS A 596 -45.66 0.81 -4.10
CA LYS A 596 -44.53 0.10 -4.69
C LYS A 596 -44.09 -1.12 -3.89
N ASN A 597 -44.34 -1.13 -2.58
CA ASN A 597 -44.03 -2.29 -1.72
C ASN A 597 -45.09 -3.40 -1.82
N ASN A 598 -46.26 -3.12 -2.39
CA ASN A 598 -47.34 -4.09 -2.53
C ASN A 598 -47.27 -4.81 -3.88
N ASP A 599 -46.76 -6.03 -3.86
CA ASP A 599 -46.66 -6.89 -5.06
C ASP A 599 -47.90 -7.78 -5.25
N ALA A 600 -48.96 -7.60 -4.45
CA ALA A 600 -50.11 -8.49 -4.48
C ALA A 600 -50.94 -8.27 -5.75
N LEU A 601 -50.95 -9.28 -6.62
CA LEU A 601 -51.89 -9.36 -7.73
C LEU A 601 -53.27 -9.75 -7.19
N HIS A 602 -54.34 -9.19 -7.76
CA HIS A 602 -55.69 -9.65 -7.46
C HIS A 602 -55.83 -11.11 -7.92
N MET A 603 -56.44 -11.97 -7.07
CA MET A 603 -56.68 -13.38 -7.42
C MET A 603 -57.39 -13.55 -8.76
N SER A 604 -58.30 -12.63 -9.14
CA SER A 604 -58.97 -12.66 -10.43
C SER A 604 -58.00 -12.52 -11.62
N LEU A 605 -56.99 -11.66 -11.50
CA LEU A 605 -55.98 -11.45 -12.54
C LEU A 605 -54.96 -12.59 -12.56
N GLU A 606 -54.59 -13.11 -11.39
CA GLU A 606 -53.67 -14.24 -11.28
C GLU A 606 -54.28 -15.52 -11.87
N SER A 607 -55.54 -15.84 -11.53
CA SER A 607 -56.26 -16.96 -12.14
C SER A 607 -56.42 -16.79 -13.65
N LEU A 608 -56.79 -15.59 -14.13
CA LEU A 608 -56.96 -15.32 -15.55
C LEU A 608 -55.69 -15.62 -16.36
N ILE A 609 -54.52 -15.14 -15.90
CA ILE A 609 -53.28 -15.34 -16.65
C ILE A 609 -52.78 -16.79 -16.57
N CYS A 610 -53.04 -17.49 -15.46
CA CYS A 610 -52.74 -18.92 -15.32
C CYS A 610 -53.65 -19.80 -16.20
N GLU A 611 -54.85 -19.32 -16.52
CA GLU A 611 -55.83 -20.00 -17.40
C GLU A 611 -55.70 -19.58 -18.87
N SER A 612 -54.63 -18.87 -19.24
CA SER A 612 -54.37 -18.48 -20.64
C SER A 612 -54.41 -19.69 -21.59
N ARG A 613 -54.96 -19.48 -22.80
CA ARG A 613 -54.97 -20.50 -23.86
C ARG A 613 -53.57 -20.76 -24.41
N ASP A 614 -52.68 -19.78 -24.29
CA ASP A 614 -51.29 -19.85 -24.71
C ASP A 614 -50.46 -20.74 -23.77
N LYS A 615 -49.76 -21.73 -24.33
CA LYS A 615 -48.94 -22.67 -23.55
C LYS A 615 -47.76 -21.97 -22.87
N PHE A 616 -47.08 -21.07 -23.59
CA PHE A 616 -45.91 -20.39 -23.09
C PHE A 616 -46.24 -19.53 -21.87
N ILE A 617 -47.37 -18.81 -21.93
CA ILE A 617 -47.82 -17.96 -20.82
C ILE A 617 -48.15 -18.80 -19.57
N ARG A 618 -48.79 -19.97 -19.72
CA ARG A 618 -49.03 -20.84 -18.56
C ARG A 618 -47.73 -21.29 -17.89
N GLU A 619 -46.72 -21.67 -18.69
CA GLU A 619 -45.40 -22.08 -18.19
C GLU A 619 -44.69 -20.99 -17.37
N LEU A 620 -44.89 -19.71 -17.71
CA LEU A 620 -44.37 -18.57 -16.93
C LEU A 620 -44.92 -18.54 -15.49
N PHE A 621 -46.12 -19.06 -15.26
CA PHE A 621 -46.81 -19.02 -13.95
C PHE A 621 -46.82 -20.39 -13.22
N GLU A 622 -46.60 -21.51 -13.91
CA GLU A 622 -46.53 -22.87 -13.32
C GLU A 622 -45.37 -23.04 -12.31
N SER A 623 -44.27 -22.33 -12.50
CA SER A 623 -43.10 -22.37 -11.60
C SER A 623 -43.41 -21.89 -10.17
N SER A 624 -44.45 -21.07 -9.98
CA SER A 624 -44.88 -20.57 -8.67
C SER A 624 -45.84 -21.50 -7.92
N THR A 625 -46.53 -22.40 -8.61
CA THR A 625 -47.57 -23.28 -8.02
C THR A 625 -46.98 -24.53 -7.36
N ASN A 626 -45.86 -25.07 -7.86
CA ASN A 626 -45.26 -26.31 -7.34
C ASN A 626 -44.60 -26.19 -5.95
N ASN A 627 -44.23 -24.98 -5.52
CA ASN A 627 -43.64 -24.74 -4.19
C ASN A 627 -44.69 -24.48 -3.08
N ASN A 628 -45.98 -24.33 -3.44
CA ASN A 628 -47.07 -24.10 -2.48
C ASN A 628 -48.12 -25.21 -2.60
N LYS A 629 -47.92 -26.34 -1.93
CA LYS A 629 -48.96 -27.39 -1.79
C LYS A 629 -50.16 -26.96 -0.91
N ASP A 630 -50.12 -25.77 -0.31
CA ASP A 630 -51.13 -25.27 0.65
C ASP A 630 -52.16 -24.27 0.06
N THR A 631 -52.20 -24.07 -1.26
CA THR A 631 -53.04 -23.04 -1.89
C THR A 631 -54.56 -23.27 -1.73
N LYS A 632 -54.99 -24.49 -1.35
CA LYS A 632 -56.42 -24.79 -1.11
C LYS A 632 -57.01 -24.18 0.18
N GLN A 633 -56.20 -23.66 1.12
CA GLN A 633 -56.70 -23.12 2.40
C GLN A 633 -56.75 -21.58 2.51
N LYS A 634 -56.30 -20.81 1.50
CA LYS A 634 -56.24 -19.33 1.56
C LYS A 634 -57.22 -18.60 0.64
N ALA A 635 -58.28 -19.26 0.18
CA ALA A 635 -59.31 -18.60 -0.63
C ALA A 635 -60.15 -17.63 0.23
N GLY A 636 -59.85 -16.32 0.16
CA GLY A 636 -60.73 -15.28 0.74
C GLY A 636 -60.08 -14.02 1.33
N LYS A 637 -58.75 -13.94 1.44
CA LYS A 637 -58.04 -12.69 1.82
C LYS A 637 -57.01 -12.34 0.76
N LEU A 638 -57.01 -11.08 0.30
CA LEU A 638 -55.88 -10.49 -0.43
C LEU A 638 -54.66 -10.61 0.49
N SER A 639 -53.79 -11.57 0.20
CA SER A 639 -52.54 -11.77 0.94
C SER A 639 -51.57 -10.71 0.45
N PHE A 640 -51.37 -9.63 1.21
CA PHE A 640 -50.28 -8.68 0.96
C PHE A 640 -48.95 -9.46 0.86
N ILE A 641 -48.25 -9.27 -0.26
CA ILE A 641 -46.90 -9.79 -0.48
C ILE A 641 -45.96 -8.58 -0.48
N SER A 642 -45.09 -8.52 0.52
CA SER A 642 -44.11 -7.46 0.67
C SER A 642 -42.94 -7.64 -0.30
N VAL A 643 -42.71 -6.63 -1.15
CA VAL A 643 -41.48 -6.54 -1.96
C VAL A 643 -40.26 -6.46 -1.05
N GLY A 644 -40.32 -5.62 -0.01
CA GLY A 644 -39.23 -5.37 0.92
C GLY A 644 -38.77 -6.63 1.68
N ASN A 645 -39.71 -7.39 2.24
CA ASN A 645 -39.38 -8.61 2.99
C ASN A 645 -38.94 -9.77 2.08
N LYS A 646 -39.50 -9.89 0.87
CA LYS A 646 -39.00 -10.82 -0.16
C LYS A 646 -37.56 -10.49 -0.50
N PHE A 647 -37.26 -9.21 -0.70
CA PHE A 647 -35.91 -8.74 -1.02
C PHE A 647 -34.90 -8.99 0.11
N LYS A 648 -35.26 -8.62 1.35
CA LYS A 648 -34.46 -8.91 2.55
C LYS A 648 -34.11 -10.40 2.66
N THR A 649 -35.07 -11.28 2.43
CA THR A 649 -34.86 -12.74 2.48
C THR A 649 -33.89 -13.21 1.40
N GLN A 650 -34.07 -12.75 0.16
CA GLN A 650 -33.17 -13.07 -0.95
C GLN A 650 -31.75 -12.56 -0.72
N LEU A 651 -31.57 -11.35 -0.19
CA LEU A 651 -30.26 -10.80 0.14
C LEU A 651 -29.56 -11.56 1.25
N ASN A 652 -30.29 -12.00 2.28
CA ASN A 652 -29.70 -12.81 3.35
C ASN A 652 -29.18 -14.16 2.83
N LEU A 653 -29.94 -14.83 1.95
CA LEU A 653 -29.48 -16.06 1.30
C LEU A 653 -28.21 -15.83 0.47
N LEU A 654 -28.13 -14.69 -0.24
CA LEU A 654 -26.92 -14.31 -0.98
C LEU A 654 -25.74 -14.06 -0.03
N LEU A 655 -25.93 -13.31 1.06
CA LEU A 655 -24.88 -13.01 2.02
C LEU A 655 -24.36 -14.26 2.74
N ASP A 656 -25.24 -15.19 3.11
CA ASP A 656 -24.83 -16.47 3.71
C ASP A 656 -24.00 -17.30 2.72
N LYS A 657 -24.37 -17.27 1.44
CA LYS A 657 -23.58 -17.89 0.38
C LYS A 657 -22.20 -17.23 0.24
N LEU A 658 -22.12 -15.90 0.26
CA LEU A 658 -20.84 -15.17 0.21
C LEU A 658 -19.95 -15.49 1.42
N ARG A 659 -20.52 -15.56 2.63
CA ARG A 659 -19.80 -15.95 3.87
C ARG A 659 -19.19 -17.35 3.80
N SER A 660 -19.82 -18.26 3.07
CA SER A 660 -19.29 -19.63 2.87
C SER A 660 -18.11 -19.71 1.89
N THR A 661 -17.77 -18.61 1.21
CA THR A 661 -16.75 -18.57 0.16
C THR A 661 -15.53 -17.71 0.54
N GLY A 662 -14.40 -17.95 -0.14
CA GLY A 662 -13.31 -16.98 -0.14
C GLY A 662 -13.68 -15.77 -1.01
N ALA A 663 -13.54 -14.55 -0.50
CA ALA A 663 -13.97 -13.34 -1.18
C ALA A 663 -12.79 -12.56 -1.77
N SER A 664 -12.92 -12.15 -3.03
CA SER A 664 -12.05 -11.19 -3.72
C SER A 664 -12.86 -9.96 -4.13
N PHE A 665 -12.28 -8.77 -3.98
CA PHE A 665 -13.01 -7.51 -4.20
C PHE A 665 -12.42 -6.71 -5.36
N ILE A 666 -13.30 -6.25 -6.25
CA ILE A 666 -13.00 -5.30 -7.32
C ILE A 666 -13.83 -4.04 -7.07
N ARG A 667 -13.16 -2.91 -6.82
CA ARG A 667 -13.76 -1.59 -6.61
C ARG A 667 -13.67 -0.78 -7.89
N CYS A 668 -14.77 -0.68 -8.61
CA CYS A 668 -14.91 0.12 -9.82
C CYS A 668 -15.15 1.58 -9.48
N ILE A 669 -14.45 2.49 -10.16
CA ILE A 669 -14.50 3.94 -9.94
C ILE A 669 -14.91 4.65 -11.23
N LYS A 670 -15.87 5.56 -11.10
CA LYS A 670 -16.31 6.46 -12.18
C LYS A 670 -15.46 7.73 -12.18
N PRO A 671 -14.72 8.05 -13.25
CA PRO A 671 -13.76 9.15 -13.24
C PRO A 671 -14.38 10.54 -13.39
N ASN A 672 -15.58 10.65 -13.99
CA ASN A 672 -16.31 11.89 -14.20
C ASN A 672 -17.81 11.62 -14.48
N LEU A 673 -18.66 12.63 -14.31
CA LEU A 673 -20.10 12.51 -14.58
C LEU A 673 -20.47 12.57 -16.07
N LYS A 674 -19.61 13.14 -16.92
CA LYS A 674 -19.88 13.40 -18.35
C LYS A 674 -19.66 12.19 -19.26
N MET A 675 -19.19 11.06 -18.72
CA MET A 675 -18.85 9.85 -19.47
C MET A 675 -17.79 10.07 -20.56
N THR A 676 -16.85 10.99 -20.33
CA THR A 676 -15.79 11.31 -21.29
C THR A 676 -14.47 10.65 -20.91
N SER A 677 -13.70 10.17 -21.88
CA SER A 677 -12.35 9.64 -21.65
C SER A 677 -11.36 10.73 -21.21
N HIS A 678 -10.28 10.31 -20.54
CA HIS A 678 -9.17 11.17 -20.06
C HIS A 678 -9.58 12.39 -19.21
N HIS A 679 -10.76 12.36 -18.59
CA HIS A 679 -11.22 13.43 -17.71
C HIS A 679 -11.33 12.91 -16.27
N PHE A 680 -10.51 13.44 -15.37
CA PHE A 680 -10.37 12.97 -13.98
C PHE A 680 -10.88 14.02 -12.99
N GLU A 681 -12.05 13.78 -12.39
CA GLU A 681 -12.66 14.67 -11.39
C GLU A 681 -12.28 14.22 -9.98
N GLY A 682 -11.19 14.80 -9.45
CA GLY A 682 -10.55 14.34 -8.21
C GLY A 682 -11.47 14.33 -6.99
N ALA A 683 -12.31 15.35 -6.80
CA ALA A 683 -13.24 15.41 -5.66
C ALA A 683 -14.29 14.27 -5.68
N GLN A 684 -14.80 13.90 -6.87
CA GLN A 684 -15.79 12.82 -6.99
C GLN A 684 -15.14 11.45 -6.80
N ILE A 685 -13.93 11.26 -7.33
CA ILE A 685 -13.19 10.01 -7.15
C ILE A 685 -12.80 9.85 -5.68
N LEU A 686 -12.38 10.92 -5.01
CA LEU A 686 -12.09 10.91 -3.58
C LEU A 686 -13.30 10.49 -2.75
N SER A 687 -14.47 11.05 -3.04
CA SER A 687 -15.73 10.64 -2.39
C SER A 687 -15.97 9.15 -2.61
N GLN A 688 -15.83 8.62 -3.82
CA GLN A 688 -15.99 7.19 -4.10
C GLN A 688 -14.99 6.31 -3.34
N LEU A 689 -13.72 6.75 -3.20
CA LEU A 689 -12.69 6.03 -2.44
C LEU A 689 -12.98 6.01 -0.93
N GLN A 690 -13.48 7.11 -0.38
CA GLN A 690 -13.93 7.20 1.01
C GLN A 690 -15.13 6.30 1.26
N CYS A 691 -16.17 6.42 0.42
CA CYS A 691 -17.39 5.63 0.53
C CYS A 691 -17.13 4.13 0.33
N SER A 692 -16.30 3.72 -0.62
CA SER A 692 -15.98 2.29 -0.80
C SER A 692 -15.20 1.67 0.38
N GLY A 693 -14.78 2.47 1.36
CA GLY A 693 -13.98 2.03 2.51
C GLY A 693 -12.50 1.83 2.19
N MET A 694 -12.05 2.23 1.01
CA MET A 694 -10.65 2.03 0.59
C MET A 694 -9.67 2.84 1.42
N VAL A 695 -10.08 3.99 1.94
CA VAL A 695 -9.27 4.79 2.87
C VAL A 695 -9.06 4.04 4.19
N SER A 696 -10.11 3.45 4.75
CA SER A 696 -10.03 2.65 5.99
C SER A 696 -9.21 1.38 5.80
N VAL A 697 -9.31 0.72 4.64
CA VAL A 697 -8.46 -0.43 4.32
C VAL A 697 -7.00 0.00 4.18
N LEU A 698 -6.73 1.13 3.53
CA LEU A 698 -5.37 1.63 3.37
C LEU A 698 -4.72 1.90 4.74
N ASP A 699 -5.48 2.45 5.69
CA ASP A 699 -5.04 2.67 7.07
C ASP A 699 -4.76 1.34 7.79
N LEU A 700 -5.66 0.34 7.67
CA LEU A 700 -5.41 -1.02 8.18
C LEU A 700 -4.14 -1.64 7.59
N MET A 701 -3.87 -1.42 6.31
CA MET A 701 -2.71 -1.98 5.63
C MET A 701 -1.39 -1.30 5.98
N GLN A 702 -1.39 -0.13 6.64
CA GLN A 702 -0.15 0.47 7.18
C GLN A 702 0.51 -0.43 8.24
N GLY A 703 -0.32 -1.06 9.09
CA GLY A 703 0.12 -1.97 10.15
C GLY A 703 -0.14 -3.46 9.86
N GLY A 704 -0.95 -3.76 8.84
CA GLY A 704 -1.46 -5.09 8.54
C GLY A 704 -0.52 -6.02 7.77
N PHE A 705 -0.96 -7.27 7.64
CA PHE A 705 -0.23 -8.37 6.99
C PHE A 705 -1.18 -9.18 6.08
N PRO A 706 -1.35 -8.80 4.80
CA PRO A 706 -2.38 -9.36 3.92
C PRO A 706 -2.10 -10.81 3.47
N SER A 707 -0.87 -11.29 3.60
CA SER A 707 -0.45 -12.65 3.20
C SER A 707 -0.17 -13.50 4.42
N ARG A 708 -0.68 -14.74 4.45
CA ARG A 708 -0.53 -15.65 5.60
C ARG A 708 -0.54 -17.12 5.24
N ALA A 709 0.24 -17.93 5.96
CA ALA A 709 0.25 -19.39 5.86
C ALA A 709 0.38 -20.06 7.23
N SER A 710 -0.23 -21.24 7.39
CA SER A 710 -0.09 -22.06 8.60
C SER A 710 1.31 -22.66 8.71
N PHE A 711 1.90 -22.65 9.91
CA PHE A 711 3.20 -23.31 10.14
C PHE A 711 3.13 -24.80 9.85
N HIS A 712 2.01 -25.44 10.21
CA HIS A 712 1.88 -26.88 10.11
C HIS A 712 1.73 -27.33 8.66
N GLU A 713 0.90 -26.63 7.89
CA GLU A 713 0.71 -26.89 6.45
C GLU A 713 2.00 -26.64 5.69
N LEU A 714 2.65 -25.50 5.96
CA LEU A 714 3.92 -25.17 5.34
C LEU A 714 4.98 -26.21 5.68
N TYR A 715 5.17 -26.52 6.96
CA TYR A 715 6.15 -27.52 7.38
C TYR A 715 5.89 -28.90 6.76
N ASN A 716 4.64 -29.38 6.77
CA ASN A 716 4.30 -30.70 6.23
C ASN A 716 4.55 -30.81 4.73
N MET A 717 4.33 -29.72 3.98
CA MET A 717 4.63 -29.69 2.55
C MET A 717 6.12 -29.89 2.26
N TYR A 718 7.01 -29.24 3.04
CA TYR A 718 8.45 -29.39 2.88
C TYR A 718 9.01 -30.66 3.55
N LYS A 719 8.37 -31.17 4.62
CA LYS A 719 8.87 -32.28 5.46
C LYS A 719 9.21 -33.54 4.66
N LYS A 720 8.43 -33.85 3.63
CA LYS A 720 8.66 -35.03 2.77
C LYS A 720 9.99 -34.96 2.00
N TYR A 721 10.50 -33.76 1.75
CA TYR A 721 11.72 -33.51 1.00
C TYR A 721 12.89 -33.09 1.90
N MET A 722 12.65 -32.94 3.20
CA MET A 722 13.69 -32.61 4.18
C MET A 722 14.56 -33.84 4.50
N PRO A 723 15.90 -33.68 4.61
CA PRO A 723 16.75 -34.69 5.23
C PRO A 723 16.29 -34.98 6.67
N ASP A 724 16.43 -36.21 7.15
CA ASP A 724 15.97 -36.63 8.50
C ASP A 724 16.49 -35.76 9.65
N LYS A 725 17.68 -35.16 9.49
CA LYS A 725 18.28 -34.24 10.47
C LYS A 725 17.60 -32.88 10.50
N LEU A 726 17.03 -32.45 9.37
CA LEU A 726 16.35 -31.16 9.18
C LEU A 726 14.86 -31.31 9.54
N ALA A 727 14.26 -32.47 9.29
CA ALA A 727 12.91 -32.83 9.72
C ALA A 727 12.74 -32.99 11.25
N ARG A 728 13.83 -32.96 12.02
CA ARG A 728 13.83 -32.88 13.49
C ARG A 728 13.83 -31.44 14.02
N LEU A 729 14.00 -30.45 13.15
CA LEU A 729 14.00 -29.05 13.54
C LEU A 729 12.56 -28.62 13.84
N ASP A 730 12.40 -27.75 14.85
CA ASP A 730 11.11 -27.16 15.16
C ASP A 730 10.51 -26.44 13.92
N PRO A 731 9.20 -26.62 13.62
CA PRO A 731 8.56 -26.02 12.45
C PRO A 731 8.78 -24.51 12.32
N ARG A 732 8.78 -23.77 13.44
CA ARG A 732 8.97 -22.32 13.45
C ARG A 732 10.41 -21.95 13.11
N LEU A 733 11.39 -22.70 13.63
CA LEU A 733 12.80 -22.54 13.28
C LEU A 733 13.08 -22.90 11.82
N PHE A 734 12.42 -23.93 11.29
CA PHE A 734 12.50 -24.28 9.87
C PHE A 734 11.97 -23.15 8.99
N CYS A 735 10.77 -22.63 9.30
CA CYS A 735 10.19 -21.51 8.56
C CYS A 735 11.09 -20.27 8.59
N LYS A 736 11.69 -19.93 9.75
CA LYS A 736 12.68 -18.83 9.85
C LYS A 736 13.87 -19.02 8.92
N ALA A 737 14.40 -20.24 8.84
CA ALA A 737 15.54 -20.55 7.97
C ALA A 737 15.12 -20.51 6.48
N LEU A 738 13.92 -20.97 6.16
CA LEU A 738 13.33 -20.91 4.83
C LEU A 738 13.21 -19.46 4.34
N PHE A 739 12.63 -18.58 5.15
CA PHE A 739 12.43 -17.17 4.78
C PHE A 739 13.76 -16.43 4.62
N LYS A 740 14.75 -16.67 5.49
CA LYS A 740 16.11 -16.13 5.33
C LYS A 740 16.81 -16.65 4.08
N ALA A 741 16.62 -17.92 3.74
CA ALA A 741 17.18 -18.49 2.51
C ALA A 741 16.52 -17.89 1.25
N LEU A 742 15.28 -17.42 1.35
CA LEU A 742 14.53 -16.72 0.30
C LEU A 742 14.82 -15.21 0.22
N GLY A 743 15.62 -14.67 1.14
CA GLY A 743 15.98 -13.25 1.14
C GLY A 743 14.98 -12.33 1.83
N LEU A 744 14.02 -12.87 2.59
CA LEU A 744 13.06 -12.08 3.36
C LEU A 744 13.71 -11.57 4.66
N ASN A 745 13.50 -10.30 4.97
CA ASN A 745 13.98 -9.68 6.20
C ASN A 745 13.02 -9.92 7.37
N GLU A 746 13.51 -9.77 8.61
CA GLU A 746 12.67 -9.95 9.82
C GLU A 746 11.55 -8.90 9.96
N ASN A 747 11.61 -7.79 9.20
CA ASN A 747 10.54 -6.79 9.14
C ASN A 747 9.46 -7.14 8.11
N ASP A 748 9.77 -8.01 7.14
CA ASP A 748 8.88 -8.36 6.03
C ASP A 748 7.85 -9.43 6.42
N TYR A 749 8.10 -10.16 7.50
CA TYR A 749 7.21 -11.17 8.04
C TYR A 749 7.10 -11.09 9.56
N LYS A 750 5.99 -11.56 10.10
CA LYS A 750 5.78 -11.70 11.55
C LYS A 750 5.27 -13.11 11.86
N PHE A 751 5.82 -13.69 12.90
CA PHE A 751 5.39 -15.01 13.37
C PHE A 751 4.25 -14.84 14.37
N GLY A 752 3.05 -15.27 14.01
CA GLY A 752 1.93 -15.45 14.93
C GLY A 752 2.09 -16.70 15.81
N LEU A 753 0.98 -17.09 16.46
CA LEU A 753 0.90 -18.31 17.27
C LEU A 753 0.82 -19.57 16.39
N THR A 754 -0.01 -19.53 15.35
CA THR A 754 -0.26 -20.69 14.47
C THR A 754 0.08 -20.42 13.00
N LYS A 755 0.19 -19.15 12.60
CA LYS A 755 0.47 -18.73 11.22
C LYS A 755 1.66 -17.78 11.10
N VAL A 756 2.35 -17.82 9.97
CA VAL A 756 3.25 -16.75 9.52
C VAL A 756 2.45 -15.71 8.73
N PHE A 757 2.80 -14.45 8.94
CA PHE A 757 2.21 -13.27 8.31
C PHE A 757 3.27 -12.52 7.52
N PHE A 758 2.93 -12.00 6.35
CA PHE A 758 3.84 -11.25 5.47
C PHE A 758 3.27 -9.86 5.17
N ARG A 759 4.15 -8.87 5.12
CA ARG A 759 3.81 -7.49 4.78
C ARG A 759 3.31 -7.38 3.32
N PRO A 760 2.57 -6.31 2.99
CA PRO A 760 2.18 -6.02 1.61
C PRO A 760 3.36 -6.02 0.63
N GLY A 761 3.10 -6.34 -0.64
CA GLY A 761 4.13 -6.39 -1.69
C GLY A 761 5.04 -7.62 -1.72
N LYS A 762 4.84 -8.61 -0.83
CA LYS A 762 5.63 -9.86 -0.74
C LYS A 762 4.88 -11.12 -1.20
N PHE A 763 3.87 -10.95 -2.05
CA PHE A 763 3.04 -12.05 -2.56
C PHE A 763 3.82 -13.04 -3.46
N ALA A 764 4.81 -12.56 -4.21
CA ALA A 764 5.60 -13.41 -5.10
C ALA A 764 6.48 -14.39 -4.32
N GLU A 765 7.15 -13.90 -3.26
CA GLU A 765 7.93 -14.75 -2.36
C GLU A 765 7.04 -15.71 -1.58
N PHE A 766 5.85 -15.27 -1.17
CA PHE A 766 4.83 -16.12 -0.53
C PHE A 766 4.35 -17.25 -1.45
N ASP A 767 4.04 -16.97 -2.72
CA ASP A 767 3.58 -17.99 -3.66
C ASP A 767 4.69 -18.98 -4.02
N GLN A 768 5.97 -18.55 -4.07
CA GLN A 768 7.11 -19.47 -4.18
C GLN A 768 7.20 -20.40 -2.97
N ILE A 769 7.02 -19.86 -1.76
CA ILE A 769 6.97 -20.63 -0.51
C ILE A 769 5.83 -21.65 -0.54
N MET A 770 4.68 -21.28 -1.09
CA MET A 770 3.47 -22.12 -1.13
C MET A 770 3.41 -23.06 -2.33
N LYS A 771 4.37 -23.00 -3.25
CA LYS A 771 4.38 -23.82 -4.47
C LYS A 771 4.66 -25.28 -4.11
N SER A 772 3.70 -26.16 -4.38
CA SER A 772 3.75 -27.59 -4.05
C SER A 772 4.57 -28.46 -5.01
N ASP A 773 5.26 -27.82 -5.97
CA ASP A 773 6.06 -28.48 -6.99
C ASP A 773 7.26 -29.23 -6.37
N PRO A 774 7.37 -30.57 -6.52
CA PRO A 774 8.40 -31.39 -5.86
C PRO A 774 9.83 -30.91 -6.12
N ASP A 775 10.15 -30.51 -7.36
CA ASP A 775 11.50 -30.08 -7.74
C ASP A 775 11.85 -28.73 -7.10
N HIS A 776 10.88 -27.81 -7.06
CA HIS A 776 11.04 -26.51 -6.39
C HIS A 776 11.24 -26.66 -4.88
N LEU A 777 10.44 -27.51 -4.23
CA LEU A 777 10.55 -27.78 -2.80
C LEU A 777 11.91 -28.41 -2.45
N ALA A 778 12.36 -29.37 -3.25
CA ALA A 778 13.66 -30.02 -3.06
C ALA A 778 14.83 -29.02 -3.22
N GLU A 779 14.76 -28.12 -4.20
CA GLU A 779 15.77 -27.09 -4.41
C GLU A 779 15.83 -26.08 -3.25
N LEU A 780 14.67 -25.62 -2.77
CA LEU A 780 14.62 -24.73 -1.60
C LEU A 780 15.18 -25.41 -0.34
N VAL A 781 14.88 -26.69 -0.12
CA VAL A 781 15.45 -27.45 1.01
C VAL A 781 16.98 -27.54 0.90
N LYS A 782 17.54 -27.79 -0.28
CA LYS A 782 19.00 -27.79 -0.49
C LYS A 782 19.61 -26.44 -0.15
N ARG A 783 19.00 -25.34 -0.61
CA ARG A 783 19.47 -23.97 -0.34
C ARG A 783 19.44 -23.63 1.15
N VAL A 784 18.37 -24.00 1.84
CA VAL A 784 18.23 -23.84 3.30
C VAL A 784 19.29 -24.66 4.03
N ASN A 785 19.50 -25.92 3.64
CA ASN A 785 20.48 -26.80 4.28
C ASN A 785 21.92 -26.27 4.11
N HIS A 786 22.26 -25.76 2.93
CA HIS A 786 23.53 -25.08 2.67
C HIS A 786 23.70 -23.87 3.59
N TRP A 787 22.70 -22.97 3.64
CA TRP A 787 22.72 -21.79 4.49
C TRP A 787 22.86 -22.14 5.99
N LEU A 788 22.11 -23.13 6.48
CA LEU A 788 22.18 -23.62 7.86
C LEU A 788 23.58 -24.15 8.20
N THR A 789 24.19 -24.90 7.27
CA THR A 789 25.55 -25.43 7.43
C THR A 789 26.57 -24.29 7.52
N CYS A 790 26.52 -23.33 6.58
CA CYS A 790 27.39 -22.15 6.61
C CYS A 790 27.18 -21.29 7.87
N SER A 791 25.94 -21.15 8.33
CA SER A 791 25.61 -20.38 9.53
C SER A 791 26.17 -21.04 10.80
N ARG A 792 26.05 -22.37 10.92
CA ARG A 792 26.66 -23.13 12.04
C ARG A 792 28.18 -23.03 12.03
N TRP A 793 28.82 -23.12 10.86
CA TRP A 793 30.27 -22.93 10.73
C TRP A 793 30.71 -21.53 11.14
N LYS A 794 30.03 -20.48 10.67
CA LYS A 794 30.30 -19.11 11.09
C LYS A 794 30.14 -18.96 12.60
N LYS A 795 29.08 -19.52 13.22
CA LYS A 795 28.86 -19.45 14.66
C LYS A 795 30.04 -20.00 15.46
N VAL A 796 30.59 -21.16 15.09
CA VAL A 796 31.74 -21.74 15.80
C VAL A 796 33.03 -20.95 15.56
N GLN A 797 33.24 -20.45 14.34
CA GLN A 797 34.39 -19.58 14.01
C GLN A 797 34.36 -18.28 14.84
N TRP A 798 33.22 -17.60 14.88
CA TRP A 798 33.04 -16.36 15.67
C TRP A 798 33.12 -16.61 17.18
N CYS A 799 32.60 -17.73 17.67
CA CYS A 799 32.74 -18.11 19.08
C CYS A 799 34.21 -18.30 19.46
N SER A 800 34.95 -19.08 18.65
CA SER A 800 36.38 -19.30 18.84
C SER A 800 37.16 -17.97 18.81
N LEU A 801 36.89 -17.12 17.82
CA LEU A 801 37.50 -15.79 17.71
C LEU A 801 37.18 -14.91 18.92
N SER A 802 35.96 -14.99 19.46
CA SER A 802 35.53 -14.24 20.66
C SER A 802 36.31 -14.68 21.89
N VAL A 803 36.49 -16.00 22.09
CA VAL A 803 37.31 -16.53 23.19
C VAL A 803 38.78 -16.10 23.04
N ILE A 804 39.33 -16.13 21.83
CA ILE A 804 40.68 -15.63 21.55
C ILE A 804 40.80 -14.14 21.88
N LYS A 805 39.82 -13.32 21.48
CA LYS A 805 39.77 -11.89 21.79
C LYS A 805 39.70 -11.64 23.31
N LEU A 806 38.89 -12.40 24.04
CA LEU A 806 38.79 -12.30 25.50
C LEU A 806 40.10 -12.69 26.18
N LYS A 807 40.73 -13.81 25.79
CA LYS A 807 42.06 -14.22 26.28
C LYS A 807 43.09 -13.12 26.05
N ASN A 808 43.15 -12.55 24.84
CA ASN A 808 44.09 -11.49 24.52
C ASN A 808 43.80 -10.21 25.30
N LYS A 809 42.53 -9.90 25.57
CA LYS A 809 42.14 -8.77 26.43
C LYS A 809 42.59 -8.95 27.88
N ILE A 810 42.50 -10.17 28.43
CA ILE A 810 43.00 -10.48 29.78
C ILE A 810 44.51 -10.29 29.85
N LYS A 811 45.26 -10.84 28.87
CA LYS A 811 46.72 -10.65 28.78
C LYS A 811 47.10 -9.17 28.70
N TYR A 812 46.45 -8.42 27.81
CA TYR A 812 46.67 -6.98 27.67
C TYR A 812 46.43 -6.21 28.98
N ARG A 813 45.36 -6.53 29.72
CA ARG A 813 45.08 -5.91 31.02
C ARG A 813 46.15 -6.24 32.06
N ALA A 814 46.62 -7.49 32.11
CA ALA A 814 47.69 -7.90 33.02
C ALA A 814 49.00 -7.18 32.72
N GLU A 815 49.39 -7.08 31.44
CA GLU A 815 50.58 -6.35 31.00
C GLU A 815 50.50 -4.86 31.34
N ALA A 816 49.34 -4.23 31.13
CA ALA A 816 49.10 -2.85 31.52
C ALA A 816 49.24 -2.64 33.04
N CYS A 817 48.67 -3.53 33.85
CA CYS A 817 48.82 -3.50 35.31
C CYS A 817 50.28 -3.64 35.75
N ILE A 818 51.04 -4.58 35.17
CA ILE A 818 52.47 -4.74 35.45
C ILE A 818 53.23 -3.46 35.09
N LYS A 819 52.91 -2.84 33.94
CA LYS A 819 53.51 -1.58 33.51
C LYS A 819 53.22 -0.43 34.48
N MET A 820 52.00 -0.33 35.01
CA MET A 820 51.66 0.64 36.05
C MET A 820 52.40 0.35 37.36
N GLN A 821 52.35 -0.89 37.85
CA GLN A 821 53.00 -1.30 39.10
C GLN A 821 54.52 -1.06 39.07
N LYS A 822 55.22 -1.45 37.99
CA LYS A 822 56.68 -1.22 37.88
C LYS A 822 57.03 0.26 37.86
N THR A 823 56.21 1.09 37.20
CA THR A 823 56.43 2.54 37.11
C THR A 823 56.25 3.21 38.47
N ILE A 824 55.20 2.84 39.21
CA ILE A 824 54.94 3.34 40.56
C ILE A 824 56.03 2.89 41.55
N ARG A 825 56.41 1.60 41.52
CA ARG A 825 57.50 1.07 42.37
C ARG A 825 58.83 1.78 42.09
N MET A 826 59.16 2.00 40.82
CA MET A 826 60.36 2.74 40.42
C MET A 826 60.31 4.19 40.93
N TRP A 827 59.18 4.88 40.77
CA TRP A 827 59.01 6.25 41.24
C TRP A 827 59.15 6.37 42.76
N LEU A 828 58.52 5.47 43.53
CA LEU A 828 58.63 5.42 44.99
C LEU A 828 60.09 5.17 45.44
N CYS A 829 60.79 4.25 44.78
CA CYS A 829 62.19 3.96 45.07
C CYS A 829 63.09 5.16 44.76
N LYS A 830 62.93 5.79 43.58
CA LYS A 830 63.65 7.03 43.23
C LYS A 830 63.39 8.12 44.26
N ARG A 831 62.14 8.34 44.67
CA ARG A 831 61.78 9.36 45.67
C ARG A 831 62.44 9.11 47.02
N ARG A 832 62.48 7.85 47.48
CA ARG A 832 63.10 7.45 48.75
C ARG A 832 64.61 7.67 48.77
N HIS A 833 65.31 7.35 47.68
CA HIS A 833 66.78 7.39 47.63
C HIS A 833 67.36 8.68 47.04
N LYS A 834 66.54 9.54 46.41
CA LYS A 834 66.98 10.80 45.81
C LYS A 834 67.76 11.73 46.75
N PRO A 835 67.35 11.95 48.02
CA PRO A 835 68.14 12.77 48.95
C PRO A 835 69.56 12.23 49.20
N ARG A 836 69.72 10.90 49.20
CA ARG A 836 71.02 10.24 49.40
C ARG A 836 71.91 10.37 48.17
N ILE A 837 71.34 10.19 46.97
CA ILE A 837 72.07 10.35 45.70
C ILE A 837 72.51 11.81 45.55
N ASP A 838 71.59 12.76 45.71
CA ASP A 838 71.89 14.19 45.60
C ASP A 838 72.92 14.62 46.68
N GLY A 839 72.82 14.06 47.89
CA GLY A 839 73.81 14.22 48.96
C GLY A 839 75.20 13.69 48.61
N LEU A 840 75.30 12.46 48.10
CA LEU A 840 76.58 11.86 47.67
C LEU A 840 77.22 12.63 46.52
N VAL A 841 76.42 13.15 45.58
CA VAL A 841 76.92 14.00 44.49
C VAL A 841 77.50 15.31 45.04
N LYS A 842 76.83 15.95 46.00
CA LYS A 842 77.33 17.17 46.67
C LYS A 842 78.64 16.92 47.40
N VAL A 843 78.70 15.90 48.26
CA VAL A 843 79.91 15.55 49.02
C VAL A 843 81.04 15.12 48.09
N GLY A 844 80.75 14.35 47.03
CA GLY A 844 81.74 13.98 46.02
C GLY A 844 82.29 15.18 45.25
N THR A 845 81.49 16.23 45.03
CA THR A 845 81.96 17.49 44.44
C THR A 845 82.87 18.25 45.39
N LEU A 846 82.61 18.21 46.70
CA LEU A 846 83.49 18.78 47.71
C LEU A 846 84.83 18.04 47.79
N LYS A 847 84.83 16.71 47.69
CA LYS A 847 86.07 15.91 47.59
C LYS A 847 86.93 16.32 46.39
N LYS A 848 86.31 16.48 45.22
CA LYS A 848 87.00 16.98 44.01
C LYS A 848 87.57 18.40 44.17
N ARG A 849 86.99 19.25 45.02
CA ARG A 849 87.58 20.57 45.33
C ARG A 849 88.81 20.43 46.24
N LEU A 850 88.80 19.46 47.15
CA LEU A 850 89.91 19.16 48.04
C LEU A 850 91.16 18.69 47.26
N ASP A 851 90.98 17.91 46.19
CA ASP A 851 92.06 17.50 45.30
C ASP A 851 92.82 18.70 44.72
N LYS A 852 92.10 19.77 44.38
CA LYS A 852 92.73 21.04 43.93
C LYS A 852 93.49 21.75 45.05
N PHE A 853 93.07 21.62 46.31
CA PHE A 853 93.85 22.15 47.45
C PHE A 853 95.12 21.35 47.69
N ASN A 854 95.08 20.03 47.51
CA ASN A 854 96.28 19.18 47.53
C ASN A 854 97.28 19.60 46.44
N GLU A 855 96.83 19.93 45.23
CA GLU A 855 97.69 20.47 44.17
C GLU A 855 98.34 21.80 44.58
N VAL A 856 97.56 22.75 45.14
CA VAL A 856 98.09 24.07 45.57
C VAL A 856 99.09 23.94 46.73
N VAL A 857 98.81 23.09 47.73
CA VAL A 857 99.71 22.87 48.87
C VAL A 857 101.02 22.16 48.47
N SER A 858 101.00 21.37 47.40
CA SER A 858 102.21 20.71 46.90
C SER A 858 103.31 21.70 46.50
N VAL A 859 102.91 22.90 46.06
CA VAL A 859 103.78 23.97 45.51
C VAL A 859 104.33 24.92 46.58
N LEU A 860 103.69 25.03 47.75
CA LEU A 860 104.14 25.89 48.86
C LEU A 860 105.47 25.37 49.46
N LYS A 861 106.44 26.27 49.70
CA LYS A 861 107.75 25.91 50.29
C LYS A 861 107.72 25.99 51.82
N ASP A 862 106.94 26.91 52.40
CA ASP A 862 106.89 27.14 53.85
C ASP A 862 105.51 26.80 54.47
N GLY A 863 105.50 26.11 55.62
CA GLY A 863 104.26 25.69 56.31
C GLY A 863 103.51 24.48 55.72
N LYS A 864 104.13 23.76 54.77
CA LYS A 864 103.60 22.54 54.12
C LYS A 864 103.11 21.43 55.07
N PRO A 865 103.80 21.06 56.18
CA PRO A 865 103.34 19.96 57.03
C PRO A 865 102.04 20.27 57.78
N GLU A 866 101.82 21.53 58.16
CA GLU A 866 100.63 21.96 58.88
C GLU A 866 99.38 21.97 57.97
N MET A 867 99.52 22.49 56.75
CA MET A 867 98.42 22.54 55.76
C MET A 867 98.08 21.13 55.23
N ASN A 868 99.08 20.26 55.03
CA ASN A 868 98.84 18.86 54.65
C ASN A 868 98.08 18.09 55.74
N LYS A 869 98.32 18.38 57.01
CA LYS A 869 97.57 17.77 58.12
C LYS A 869 96.10 18.20 58.07
N GLN A 870 95.83 19.51 57.91
CA GLN A 870 94.46 20.03 57.82
C GLN A 870 93.69 19.50 56.59
N ILE A 871 94.35 19.34 55.43
CA ILE A 871 93.72 18.73 54.25
C ILE A 871 93.38 17.26 54.52
N LYS A 872 94.31 16.48 55.09
CA LYS A 872 94.06 15.07 55.42
C LYS A 872 92.93 14.90 56.44
N ASP A 873 92.87 15.74 57.46
CA ASP A 873 91.80 15.70 58.46
C ASP A 873 90.42 16.01 57.84
N LEU A 874 90.38 16.96 56.88
CA LEU A 874 89.18 17.29 56.13
C LEU A 874 88.80 16.18 55.12
N GLU A 875 89.78 15.52 54.50
CA GLU A 875 89.57 14.36 53.62
C GLU A 875 88.97 13.18 54.37
N ILE A 876 89.52 12.83 55.54
CA ILE A 876 88.99 11.79 56.43
C ILE A 876 87.54 12.12 56.84
N SER A 877 87.26 13.39 57.15
CA SER A 877 85.92 13.85 57.52
C SER A 877 84.91 13.76 56.37
N ILE A 878 85.33 14.08 55.14
CA ILE A 878 84.53 13.93 53.91
C ILE A 878 84.25 12.45 53.63
N ASP A 879 85.26 11.58 53.73
CA ASP A 879 85.11 10.15 53.51
C ASP A 879 84.23 9.48 54.58
N ALA A 880 84.34 9.94 55.84
CA ALA A 880 83.44 9.53 56.92
C ALA A 880 81.99 9.92 56.61
N LEU A 881 81.72 11.13 56.14
CA LEU A 881 80.38 11.55 55.72
C LEU A 881 79.87 10.74 54.52
N MET A 882 80.71 10.46 53.52
CA MET A 882 80.33 9.61 52.39
C MET A 882 79.98 8.17 52.83
N ALA A 883 80.78 7.59 53.73
CA ALA A 883 80.50 6.29 54.31
C ALA A 883 79.19 6.31 55.10
N LYS A 884 78.94 7.36 55.89
CA LYS A 884 77.73 7.54 56.70
C LYS A 884 76.46 7.69 55.84
N ILE A 885 76.51 8.43 54.72
CA ILE A 885 75.41 8.55 53.76
C ILE A 885 75.14 7.21 53.04
N LYS A 886 76.18 6.39 52.84
CA LYS A 886 76.06 5.03 52.25
C LYS A 886 75.48 4.02 53.24
N SER A 887 75.88 4.05 54.51
CA SER A 887 75.47 3.07 55.52
C SER A 887 74.16 3.43 56.24
N THR A 888 73.84 4.72 56.38
CA THR A 888 72.75 5.19 57.26
C THR A 888 71.66 5.92 56.47
N MET A 889 70.40 5.74 56.87
CA MET A 889 69.25 6.46 56.29
C MET A 889 69.14 7.87 56.88
N MET A 890 69.86 8.83 56.29
CA MET A 890 69.84 10.24 56.70
C MET A 890 68.80 11.05 55.93
N THR A 891 68.16 12.02 56.59
CA THR A 891 67.23 12.97 55.93
C THR A 891 67.97 14.06 55.17
N ARG A 892 67.29 14.75 54.24
CA ARG A 892 67.88 15.84 53.44
C ARG A 892 68.49 16.94 54.33
N GLU A 893 67.83 17.27 55.44
CA GLU A 893 68.30 18.28 56.40
C GLU A 893 69.55 17.82 57.16
N GLN A 894 69.60 16.56 57.58
CA GLN A 894 70.78 15.99 58.26
C GLN A 894 72.00 15.98 57.33
N ILE A 895 71.82 15.55 56.08
CA ILE A 895 72.89 15.55 55.08
C ILE A 895 73.36 16.99 54.79
N GLN A 896 72.43 17.94 54.66
CA GLN A 896 72.77 19.33 54.39
C GLN A 896 73.54 19.96 55.56
N LYS A 897 73.13 19.72 56.81
CA LYS A 897 73.81 20.25 58.00
C LYS A 897 75.24 19.75 58.14
N GLU A 898 75.48 18.45 57.94
CA GLU A 898 76.84 17.89 57.99
C GLU A 898 77.69 18.34 56.79
N TYR A 899 77.08 18.47 55.60
CA TYR A 899 77.74 19.05 54.43
C TYR A 899 78.15 20.51 54.64
N ASP A 900 77.26 21.35 55.19
CA ASP A 900 77.53 22.78 55.43
C ASP A 900 78.65 22.97 56.46
N ALA A 901 78.77 22.07 57.45
CA ALA A 901 79.89 22.07 58.40
C ALA A 901 81.23 21.78 57.70
N LEU A 902 81.25 20.82 56.76
CA LEU A 902 82.44 20.53 55.95
C LEU A 902 82.77 21.66 54.97
N VAL A 903 81.75 22.30 54.38
CA VAL A 903 81.96 23.48 53.50
C VAL A 903 82.56 24.63 54.28
N LYS A 904 82.05 24.96 55.48
CA LYS A 904 82.67 25.99 56.34
C LYS A 904 84.12 25.69 56.67
N SER A 905 84.43 24.42 56.97
CA SER A 905 85.81 23.98 57.25
C SER A 905 86.70 24.10 55.99
N SER A 906 86.14 23.78 54.81
CA SER A 906 86.81 23.92 53.52
C SER A 906 87.06 25.39 53.14
N GLU A 907 86.13 26.29 53.42
CA GLU A 907 86.27 27.74 53.19
C GLU A 907 87.31 28.37 54.13
N GLN A 908 87.33 27.96 55.40
CA GLN A 908 88.37 28.36 56.35
C GLN A 908 89.76 27.95 55.87
N LEU A 909 89.90 26.72 55.36
CA LEU A 909 91.15 26.21 54.79
C LEU A 909 91.56 26.97 53.53
N LEU A 910 90.63 27.29 52.63
CA LEU A 910 90.88 28.12 51.45
C LEU A 910 91.41 29.51 51.86
N SER A 911 90.78 30.15 52.84
CA SER A 911 91.19 31.47 53.32
C SER A 911 92.60 31.44 53.93
N ALA A 912 92.94 30.39 54.68
CA ALA A 912 94.28 30.18 55.22
C ALA A 912 95.34 29.97 54.11
N LEU A 913 95.01 29.19 53.08
CA LEU A 913 95.89 28.95 51.92
C LEU A 913 96.12 30.22 51.10
N GLN A 914 95.09 31.05 50.89
CA GLN A 914 95.22 32.31 50.18
C GLN A 914 96.11 33.31 50.93
N LYS A 915 95.97 33.41 52.25
CA LYS A 915 96.84 34.26 53.08
C LYS A 915 98.30 33.81 53.04
N LYS A 916 98.58 32.50 53.12
CA LYS A 916 99.96 31.99 53.01
C LYS A 916 100.55 32.18 51.62
N LYS A 917 99.75 31.98 50.56
CA LYS A 917 100.20 32.23 49.18
C LYS A 917 100.56 33.70 48.95
N GLN A 918 99.77 34.65 49.46
CA GLN A 918 100.08 36.08 49.38
C GLN A 918 101.37 36.44 50.12
N GLN A 919 101.60 35.86 51.31
CA GLN A 919 102.84 36.08 52.07
C GLN A 919 104.08 35.54 51.33
N GLU A 920 103.96 34.40 50.63
CA GLU A 920 105.06 33.81 49.87
C GLU A 920 105.35 34.60 48.58
N GLU A 921 104.32 35.11 47.88
CA GLU A 921 104.47 35.99 46.71
C GLU A 921 105.08 37.36 47.07
N GLU A 922 104.76 37.94 48.24
CA GLU A 922 105.41 39.16 48.74
C GLU A 922 106.88 38.94 49.12
N ALA A 923 107.22 37.81 49.75
CA ALA A 923 108.60 37.44 50.09
C ALA A 923 109.46 37.14 48.85
N GLU A 924 108.88 36.56 47.80
CA GLU A 924 109.57 36.28 46.53
C GLU A 924 109.76 37.54 45.67
N ARG A 925 108.83 38.51 45.75
CA ARG A 925 109.00 39.86 45.15
C ARG A 925 110.12 40.66 45.80
N LEU A 926 110.24 40.64 47.14
CA LEU A 926 111.31 41.32 47.88
C LEU A 926 112.71 40.73 47.58
N ARG A 927 112.82 39.41 47.39
CA ARG A 927 114.08 38.75 46.98
C ARG A 927 114.48 39.03 45.53
N ARG A 928 113.53 39.13 44.59
CA ARG A 928 113.82 39.46 43.18
C ARG A 928 114.34 40.89 42.98
N ILE A 929 113.88 41.84 43.80
CA ILE A 929 114.34 43.25 43.76
C ILE A 929 115.78 43.39 44.30
N GLN A 930 116.22 42.52 45.21
CA GLN A 930 117.59 42.51 45.75
C GLN A 930 118.62 41.83 44.82
N GLU A 931 118.21 40.84 44.02
CA GLU A 931 119.11 40.15 43.07
C GLU A 931 119.28 40.89 41.72
N GLU A 932 118.38 41.78 41.33
CA GLU A 932 118.49 42.56 40.08
C GLU A 932 119.51 43.72 40.16
N MET A 933 119.72 44.34 41.33
CA MET A 933 120.71 45.43 41.52
C MET A 933 122.18 44.95 41.51
N GLU A 934 122.45 43.65 41.69
CA GLU A 934 123.82 43.10 41.75
C GLU A 934 124.26 42.43 40.43
N LYS A 935 123.30 42.01 39.58
CA LYS A 935 123.53 41.33 38.29
C LYS A 935 123.79 42.28 37.11
N GLU A 936 123.57 43.60 37.26
CA GLU A 936 123.81 44.60 36.21
C GLU A 936 125.31 44.96 36.06
N ARG A 937 126.14 44.66 37.07
CA ARG A 937 127.59 44.98 37.10
C ARG A 937 128.51 43.88 36.55
N LYS A 938 128.04 42.63 36.38
CA LYS A 938 128.84 41.48 35.90
C LYS A 938 128.44 40.90 34.53
N ARG A 939 127.37 41.40 33.91
CA ARG A 939 126.90 41.00 32.56
C ARG A 939 127.78 41.50 31.40
N ARG A 940 128.85 42.27 31.67
CA ARG A 940 129.77 42.78 30.64
C ARG A 940 130.95 41.85 30.29
N GLU A 941 131.18 40.72 30.98
CA GLU A 941 132.45 39.98 30.85
C GLU A 941 132.44 38.57 30.25
N GLU A 942 131.33 37.81 30.14
CA GLU A 942 131.44 36.42 29.61
C GLU A 942 130.40 36.02 28.55
N ASP A 943 129.84 37.02 27.87
CA ASP A 943 129.01 36.89 26.67
C ASP A 943 129.75 36.25 25.46
N GLU A 944 130.96 35.72 25.67
CA GLU A 944 131.86 35.18 24.63
C GLU A 944 132.03 33.66 24.67
N LYS A 945 131.71 32.95 25.76
CA LYS A 945 132.11 31.53 25.93
C LYS A 945 131.02 30.46 25.85
N ARG A 946 129.73 30.81 25.72
CA ARG A 946 128.66 29.79 25.67
C ARG A 946 127.63 29.94 24.55
N ARG A 947 127.94 30.76 23.54
CA ARG A 947 127.25 30.81 22.22
C ARG A 947 127.63 29.66 21.27
N ARG A 948 128.50 28.72 21.67
CA ARG A 948 129.06 27.71 20.74
C ARG A 948 128.66 26.25 20.97
N LYS A 949 127.77 25.92 21.92
CA LYS A 949 127.45 24.50 22.23
C LYS A 949 125.99 24.11 22.48
N GLU A 950 125.02 25.02 22.43
CA GLU A 950 123.60 24.67 22.71
C GLU A 950 122.59 25.08 21.61
N GLU A 951 123.04 25.70 20.51
CA GLU A 951 122.18 26.16 19.40
C GLU A 951 121.85 25.07 18.33
N GLU A 952 122.55 23.93 18.28
CA GLU A 952 122.30 22.88 17.27
C GLU A 952 121.27 21.82 17.70
N GLU A 953 121.02 21.60 19.00
CA GLU A 953 120.14 20.51 19.47
C GLU A 953 118.68 20.91 19.77
N ARG A 954 118.36 22.22 19.86
CA ARG A 954 116.98 22.69 20.13
C ARG A 954 116.15 23.03 18.88
N ARG A 955 116.77 23.12 17.70
CA ARG A 955 116.07 23.55 16.46
C ARG A 955 115.26 22.43 15.77
N MET A 956 115.61 21.16 15.95
CA MET A 956 114.90 20.02 15.30
C MET A 956 113.71 19.44 16.07
N LYS A 957 113.45 19.84 17.34
CA LYS A 957 112.31 19.33 18.13
C LYS A 957 111.06 20.21 18.09
N LEU A 958 111.17 21.48 17.72
CA LEU A 958 110.05 22.43 17.70
C LEU A 958 109.25 22.44 16.39
N GLU A 959 109.76 21.81 15.31
CA GLU A 959 109.09 21.81 13.99
C GLU A 959 108.10 20.62 13.81
N MET A 960 108.23 19.55 14.60
CA MET A 960 107.36 18.37 14.52
C MET A 960 106.08 18.45 15.38
N GLU A 961 106.03 19.35 16.37
CA GLU A 961 104.90 19.47 17.31
C GLU A 961 103.86 20.53 16.88
N ALA A 962 104.26 21.51 16.06
CA ALA A 962 103.34 22.49 15.48
C ALA A 962 102.42 21.88 14.39
N LYS A 963 102.86 20.82 13.69
CA LYS A 963 102.10 20.19 12.59
C LYS A 963 101.01 19.21 13.07
N ARG A 964 101.15 18.62 14.26
CA ARG A 964 100.12 17.71 14.84
C ARG A 964 98.92 18.44 15.44
N LYS A 965 99.09 19.68 15.90
CA LYS A 965 98.04 20.43 16.60
C LYS A 965 97.02 21.09 15.65
N GLN A 966 97.38 21.30 14.37
CA GLN A 966 96.47 21.82 13.34
C GLN A 966 95.58 20.73 12.69
N GLU A 967 96.03 19.47 12.58
CA GLU A 967 95.21 18.37 12.02
C GLU A 967 94.11 17.87 12.98
N GLU A 968 94.29 18.02 14.30
CA GLU A 968 93.34 17.52 15.30
C GLU A 968 92.14 18.47 15.53
N GLU A 969 92.31 19.78 15.30
CA GLU A 969 91.22 20.77 15.41
C GLU A 969 90.30 20.79 14.17
N GLU A 970 90.79 20.49 12.96
CA GLU A 970 89.94 20.39 11.76
C GLU A 970 89.08 19.11 11.73
N ARG A 971 89.59 17.98 12.25
CA ARG A 971 88.85 16.71 12.28
C ARG A 971 87.65 16.74 13.22
N LYS A 972 87.76 17.47 14.33
CA LYS A 972 86.71 17.64 15.35
C LYS A 972 85.57 18.55 14.89
N LYS A 973 85.84 19.53 14.02
CA LYS A 973 84.83 20.41 13.42
C LYS A 973 83.99 19.71 12.34
N ARG A 974 84.59 18.81 11.54
CA ARG A 974 83.85 18.04 10.51
C ARG A 974 82.93 16.96 11.09
N GLU A 975 83.30 16.32 12.20
CA GLU A 975 82.45 15.31 12.87
C GLU A 975 81.21 15.90 13.59
N ASP A 976 81.28 17.15 14.06
CA ASP A 976 80.14 17.83 14.71
C ASP A 976 79.14 18.39 13.69
N ASP A 977 79.59 18.79 12.49
CA ASP A 977 78.72 19.21 11.38
C ASP A 977 78.02 18.03 10.68
N GLU A 978 78.70 16.89 10.48
CA GLU A 978 78.08 15.65 9.94
C GLU A 978 76.96 15.11 10.86
N LYS A 979 77.14 15.17 12.19
CA LYS A 979 76.10 14.74 13.15
C LYS A 979 74.87 15.66 13.19
N ARG A 980 75.03 16.97 12.94
CA ARG A 980 73.88 17.89 12.82
C ARG A 980 73.10 17.64 11.53
N ILE A 981 73.77 17.43 10.41
CA ILE A 981 73.14 17.15 9.11
C ILE A 981 72.42 15.78 9.13
N GLN A 982 73.01 14.75 9.75
CA GLN A 982 72.39 13.42 9.89
C GLN A 982 71.08 13.46 10.72
N ALA A 983 71.05 14.25 11.79
CA ALA A 983 69.86 14.40 12.65
C ALA A 983 68.74 15.20 11.97
N GLU A 984 69.08 16.15 11.09
CA GLU A 984 68.11 16.96 10.35
C GLU A 984 67.48 16.16 9.19
N VAL A 985 68.26 15.29 8.53
CA VAL A 985 67.80 14.37 7.49
C VAL A 985 66.90 13.26 8.06
N GLU A 986 67.21 12.66 9.22
CA GLU A 986 66.32 11.67 9.87
C GLU A 986 64.98 12.28 10.31
N ALA A 987 64.98 13.54 10.76
CA ALA A 987 63.76 14.26 11.13
C ALA A 987 62.88 14.62 9.92
N GLN A 988 63.48 14.95 8.76
CA GLN A 988 62.74 15.14 7.51
C GLN A 988 62.20 13.83 6.93
N LEU A 989 62.96 12.73 7.00
CA LEU A 989 62.52 11.41 6.52
C LEU A 989 61.36 10.83 7.36
N ALA A 990 61.32 11.16 8.66
CA ALA A 990 60.22 10.77 9.54
C ALA A 990 58.92 11.55 9.24
N ARG A 991 59.03 12.85 8.92
CA ARG A 991 57.87 13.67 8.47
C ARG A 991 57.36 13.23 7.10
N GLN A 992 58.25 12.92 6.15
CA GLN A 992 57.86 12.37 4.85
C GLN A 992 57.16 11.00 4.98
N LYS A 993 57.56 10.13 5.92
CA LYS A 993 56.87 8.86 6.19
C LYS A 993 55.49 9.02 6.84
N GLU A 994 55.30 10.04 7.70
CA GLU A 994 53.97 10.36 8.24
C GLU A 994 53.05 10.95 7.16
N GLU A 995 53.58 11.82 6.28
CA GLU A 995 52.85 12.35 5.13
C GLU A 995 52.52 11.26 4.08
N GLU A 996 53.45 10.33 3.77
CA GLU A 996 53.19 9.17 2.89
C GLU A 996 52.17 8.20 3.48
N SER A 997 52.16 8.00 4.80
CA SER A 997 51.17 7.16 5.50
C SER A 997 49.78 7.80 5.50
N GLN A 998 49.70 9.12 5.67
CA GLN A 998 48.44 9.86 5.54
C GLN A 998 47.95 9.93 4.08
N GLN A 999 48.84 10.10 3.10
CA GLN A 999 48.52 10.02 1.68
C GLN A 999 48.11 8.61 1.26
N GLN A 1000 48.72 7.54 1.79
CA GLN A 1000 48.27 6.16 1.56
C GLN A 1000 46.89 5.90 2.16
N ALA A 1001 46.59 6.43 3.36
CA ALA A 1001 45.26 6.31 3.96
C ALA A 1001 44.18 7.06 3.17
N VAL A 1002 44.51 8.24 2.62
CA VAL A 1002 43.62 9.01 1.72
C VAL A 1002 43.47 8.32 0.36
N LEU A 1003 44.54 7.78 -0.24
CA LEU A 1003 44.49 6.97 -1.46
C LEU A 1003 43.71 5.67 -1.28
N GLU A 1004 43.74 5.05 -0.10
CA GLU A 1004 42.96 3.84 0.18
C GLU A 1004 41.47 4.15 0.40
N GLN A 1005 41.16 5.36 0.89
CA GLN A 1005 39.80 5.90 1.00
C GLN A 1005 39.25 6.33 -0.37
N GLU A 1006 40.05 7.04 -1.20
CA GLU A 1006 39.73 7.36 -2.59
C GLU A 1006 39.63 6.11 -3.47
N ARG A 1007 40.43 5.05 -3.21
CA ARG A 1007 40.32 3.78 -3.93
C ARG A 1007 39.01 3.07 -3.62
N ARG A 1008 38.51 3.15 -2.37
CA ARG A 1008 37.19 2.61 -1.98
C ARG A 1008 36.04 3.45 -2.52
N ASP A 1009 36.18 4.77 -2.57
CA ASP A 1009 35.19 5.67 -3.18
C ASP A 1009 35.17 5.54 -4.72
N ARG A 1010 36.32 5.26 -5.36
CA ARG A 1010 36.44 4.97 -6.80
C ARG A 1010 35.93 3.57 -7.16
N GLU A 1011 36.08 2.58 -6.27
CA GLU A 1011 35.46 1.25 -6.41
C GLU A 1011 33.93 1.31 -6.29
N LEU A 1012 33.42 2.23 -5.47
CA LEU A 1012 31.98 2.52 -5.34
C LEU A 1012 31.44 3.27 -6.58
N ALA A 1013 32.19 4.24 -7.11
CA ALA A 1013 31.85 4.95 -8.35
C ALA A 1013 31.94 4.07 -9.62
N LEU A 1014 32.89 3.13 -9.68
CA LEU A 1014 33.02 2.16 -10.79
C LEU A 1014 31.87 1.14 -10.82
N ARG A 1015 31.26 0.80 -9.68
CA ARG A 1015 30.05 -0.04 -9.64
C ARG A 1015 28.80 0.70 -10.08
N ILE A 1016 28.74 2.02 -9.88
CA ILE A 1016 27.63 2.86 -10.35
C ILE A 1016 27.74 3.12 -11.86
N ALA A 1017 28.97 3.27 -12.39
CA ALA A 1017 29.20 3.38 -13.83
C ALA A 1017 29.03 2.04 -14.59
N GLN A 1018 29.30 0.88 -13.94
CA GLN A 1018 29.10 -0.45 -14.54
C GLN A 1018 27.63 -0.89 -14.65
N SER A 1019 26.68 -0.19 -14.02
CA SER A 1019 25.24 -0.41 -14.26
C SER A 1019 24.65 0.44 -15.39
N GLU A 1020 25.42 1.38 -15.96
CA GLU A 1020 24.94 2.34 -16.98
C GLU A 1020 25.41 2.04 -18.43
N ALA A 1021 26.11 0.93 -18.69
CA ALA A 1021 26.69 0.68 -20.02
C ALA A 1021 26.66 -0.79 -20.50
N GLU A 1022 25.61 -1.56 -20.21
CA GLU A 1022 25.28 -2.76 -21.01
C GLU A 1022 24.14 -2.51 -22.02
N LEU A 1023 23.71 -1.25 -22.21
CA LEU A 1023 22.64 -0.89 -23.14
C LEU A 1023 22.88 0.49 -23.82
N ILE A 1024 24.06 0.70 -24.39
CA ILE A 1024 24.16 1.40 -25.69
C ILE A 1024 25.01 0.52 -26.60
N SER A 1025 24.29 -0.07 -27.53
CA SER A 1025 24.71 -0.84 -28.68
C SER A 1025 25.60 -0.04 -29.65
N ASP A 1026 26.36 -0.80 -30.43
CA ASP A 1026 26.77 -0.51 -31.81
C ASP A 1026 27.81 0.60 -32.04
N GLU A 1027 29.07 0.17 -32.22
CA GLU A 1027 29.96 0.46 -33.37
C GLU A 1027 31.34 -0.11 -33.03
N ALA A 1028 31.66 -1.34 -33.44
CA ALA A 1028 32.26 -1.66 -34.73
C ALA A 1028 33.59 -0.92 -35.02
N GLN A 1029 34.69 -1.69 -34.82
CA GLN A 1029 35.81 -1.86 -35.75
C GLN A 1029 36.82 -0.73 -35.99
N ALA A 1030 38.05 -1.20 -36.28
CA ALA A 1030 39.22 -0.49 -36.81
C ALA A 1030 39.89 0.44 -35.79
N ASP A 1031 41.21 0.53 -35.61
CA ASP A 1031 42.41 -0.04 -36.22
C ASP A 1031 43.53 0.70 -35.44
N LEU A 1032 44.52 0.03 -34.85
CA LEU A 1032 45.86 -0.08 -35.43
C LEU A 1032 46.57 1.27 -35.69
N ALA A 1033 47.64 1.43 -34.92
CA ALA A 1033 48.99 1.82 -35.36
C ALA A 1033 49.48 3.27 -35.10
N LEU A 1034 50.79 3.31 -34.80
CA LEU A 1034 51.76 4.40 -35.04
C LEU A 1034 51.71 5.53 -33.99
N ARG A 1035 52.81 6.05 -33.41
CA ARG A 1035 54.21 6.23 -33.84
C ARG A 1035 55.00 6.69 -32.59
N ARG A 1036 56.09 6.05 -32.17
CA ARG A 1036 57.51 6.42 -32.39
C ARG A 1036 57.81 7.85 -32.89
N ASN A 1037 58.83 8.41 -32.24
CA ASN A 1037 59.84 9.38 -32.68
C ASN A 1037 59.69 10.87 -32.32
N ASP A 1038 60.61 11.26 -31.42
CA ASP A 1038 61.73 12.20 -31.61
C ASP A 1038 61.54 13.69 -31.91
N GLY A 1039 62.37 14.47 -31.20
CA GLY A 1039 62.82 15.82 -31.54
C GLY A 1039 61.91 16.91 -30.97
N THR A 1040 62.37 17.98 -30.30
CA THR A 1040 63.65 18.69 -30.44
C THR A 1040 63.80 19.70 -29.29
N ARG A 1041 65.07 19.96 -28.94
CA ARG A 1041 65.62 21.03 -28.07
C ARG A 1041 65.30 22.44 -28.63
N PRO A 1042 65.42 23.55 -27.85
CA PRO A 1042 66.75 24.07 -27.47
C PRO A 1042 66.88 24.82 -26.12
N LYS A 1043 68.14 24.91 -25.66
CA LYS A 1043 68.66 25.93 -24.75
C LYS A 1043 69.71 26.76 -25.51
N MET A 1044 69.74 28.06 -25.24
CA MET A 1044 70.88 28.98 -25.41
C MET A 1044 70.89 29.86 -24.14
N THR A 1045 71.88 29.76 -23.25
CA THR A 1045 73.15 30.53 -23.18
C THR A 1045 72.98 32.00 -22.75
N PRO A 1046 74.03 32.63 -22.17
CA PRO A 1046 75.43 32.18 -22.03
C PRO A 1046 75.69 31.29 -20.82
#